data_AF-A0A3B0W6B5-F1
#
_entry.id   AF-A0A3B0W6B5-F1
#
_cell.length_a   1.000
_cell.length_b   1.000
_cell.length_c   1.000
_cell.angle_alpha   90.00
_cell.angle_beta   90.00
_cell.angle_gamma   90.00
#
_symmetry.space_group_name_H-M   'P 1'
#
loop_
_entity.id
_entity.type
_entity.pdbx_description
1 polymer ?
#
loop_
_entity_poly.entity_id
_entity_poly.type
_entity_poly.pdbx_seq_one_letter_code
_entity_poly.pdbx_strand_id
1 'polypeptide(L)'
;MNDKRTLKPLALCAFVAAITGCSGSSDTATTASDNSSTSSPAQHKFIPTDASGFVTFESGQVRPLAQSSDGKHLYAVNTPDNILEVFKVTNTALIHQYSIPVGLEPVAVAEAPNGDVWVVNHLSDSISIVDISDTPRVKQTLLVGDEPRDIVFAGQNSEKAFISTAHRGQNSPYSPSLMPDNPGEINTSLLTQYEGRADVWVFSANNPGSNFGGNPLDVLTYFTDTPRALAVSADNSTVYVAGFHTGNQTTIIHDGAVCDGGASAPGCNPGGGPSAPGGLPAPNTDKNGATAPDVGLIVKYNGNQWVDELNRDWSNQVMFNLPDADVFAINANNLSPGTAYAGVGTVLFNMVTNPASGKVYVSNTEANNSTRFEGTRPAGSTISTVVGHLHESRVSVIDPNLNSVTPIRLNKHIDYSIVPAPAGVKQNSLATPNAMAISSDGSTLYLAAFGSSKVGIFDTSKLEDNSFTPSAANHITVSGGGPSGLVLDELRNHLYVFTRFDNSISVVDTNSKTETRHYALHNPEPQTVVDGRPFLYDANLTSSNGEASCSSCHIFGDFDSLAWDLGDPEGSVKPNLNIAGIASLIPYHPMKGPMTTQSLRGLDGQGPMHWRGDRTAADVGGDPMDELGAFNEFNVAFAGLVGREGPLAQADMDAFSNFILQVMYPPNPNRPLDNSLTPMQQAGSTFFFTSRATAGLLCNACHVVDPAQGFFGGDGKIGITAGVQEMKVPHFRNLYQKVGMLGIPQMDGIFIGDTLHQGDQVRGYGFTHDGSLDTMDNFHNAQVFGTTIQDRRDIEQFMHASDSNLRPIVGQQITLSSINATAVLPRIQLITSQMDVDNNEVVVKGRINNVQRGWLRQVDSTYQSDDAFENPLSETQLLQLAQTAGQELTFTAVPVGTAVRMAVDRDNDLVLDQNDNCPSIANNDQADADGDGTGDACPSDCIADFDNDGDIDGVDAATFSADFGVTSCLTGTICEGDFDLDGDVDGVDSAAFAAEFGRSDCPIH
;
A
#
# COMPACT_ATOMS: atom_id res chain seq x y z
N MET A 1 19.32 37.73 -29.78
CA MET A 1 19.36 37.00 -31.06
C MET A 1 20.70 36.29 -31.19
N ASN A 2 20.78 35.09 -30.63
CA ASN A 2 21.75 34.04 -30.89
C ASN A 2 21.03 32.79 -30.39
N ASP A 3 20.22 32.23 -31.28
CA ASP A 3 19.19 31.25 -30.95
C ASP A 3 19.85 29.90 -30.68
N LYS A 4 20.10 29.58 -29.41
CA LYS A 4 20.60 28.26 -28.96
C LYS A 4 19.51 27.18 -29.02
N ARG A 5 18.26 27.52 -29.40
CA ARG A 5 17.11 26.61 -29.37
C ARG A 5 17.13 25.53 -30.45
N THR A 6 17.83 25.72 -31.57
CA THR A 6 17.87 24.73 -32.67
C THR A 6 18.92 23.63 -32.52
N LEU A 7 19.80 23.72 -31.52
CA LEU A 7 20.93 22.78 -31.34
C LEU A 7 20.74 21.74 -30.23
N LYS A 8 19.68 21.83 -29.40
CA LYS A 8 19.52 20.99 -28.20
C LYS A 8 19.02 19.53 -28.44
N PRO A 9 18.46 19.12 -29.59
CA PRO A 9 18.30 17.68 -29.90
C PRO A 9 18.87 17.20 -31.25
N LEU A 10 19.11 18.08 -32.22
CA LEU A 10 19.59 17.69 -33.57
C LEU A 10 21.02 17.13 -33.58
N ALA A 11 21.86 17.52 -32.62
CA ALA A 11 23.22 16.99 -32.49
C ALA A 11 23.25 15.52 -32.00
N LEU A 12 22.22 15.06 -31.29
CA LEU A 12 22.15 13.69 -30.76
C LEU A 12 21.66 12.70 -31.84
N CYS A 13 20.68 13.08 -32.67
CA CYS A 13 20.28 12.30 -33.85
C CYS A 13 21.42 12.14 -34.88
N ALA A 14 22.30 13.14 -35.00
CA ALA A 14 23.46 13.06 -35.89
C ALA A 14 24.54 12.09 -35.37
N PHE A 15 24.66 11.91 -34.04
CA PHE A 15 25.66 11.03 -33.45
C PHE A 15 25.29 9.54 -33.59
N VAL A 16 24.00 9.18 -33.47
CA VAL A 16 23.52 7.80 -33.70
C VAL A 16 23.65 7.42 -35.19
N ALA A 17 23.41 8.36 -36.10
CA ALA A 17 23.63 8.15 -37.54
C ALA A 17 25.12 8.09 -37.93
N ALA A 18 26.03 8.68 -37.14
CA ALA A 18 27.47 8.66 -37.41
C ALA A 18 28.16 7.35 -36.99
N ILE A 19 27.55 6.53 -36.12
CA ILE A 19 28.10 5.23 -35.71
C ILE A 19 27.79 4.13 -36.76
N THR A 20 26.86 4.36 -37.70
CA THR A 20 26.63 3.47 -38.86
C THR A 20 27.66 3.60 -40.00
N GLY A 21 28.86 4.10 -39.72
CA GLY A 21 29.85 4.44 -40.74
C GLY A 21 31.29 4.03 -40.42
N CYS A 22 31.57 2.73 -40.21
CA CYS A 22 32.86 2.12 -40.55
C CYS A 22 32.73 0.59 -40.64
N SER A 23 33.06 0.08 -41.83
CA SER A 23 33.07 -1.32 -42.22
C SER A 23 34.23 -2.12 -41.63
N GLY A 24 33.95 -3.36 -41.21
CA GLY A 24 34.75 -4.53 -41.60
C GLY A 24 35.46 -5.31 -40.49
N SER A 25 34.91 -6.47 -40.15
CA SER A 25 35.56 -7.75 -40.50
C SER A 25 34.54 -8.88 -40.43
N SER A 26 34.39 -9.54 -41.56
CA SER A 26 33.68 -10.79 -41.75
C SER A 26 34.14 -11.84 -40.75
N ASP A 27 33.20 -12.37 -39.97
CA ASP A 27 33.21 -13.78 -39.64
C ASP A 27 31.84 -14.39 -39.90
N THR A 28 31.91 -15.52 -40.56
CA THR A 28 30.88 -16.26 -41.27
C THR A 28 29.55 -16.41 -40.53
N ALA A 29 28.49 -15.94 -41.17
CA ALA A 29 27.14 -16.43 -40.95
C ALA A 29 27.09 -17.94 -41.25
N THR A 30 27.13 -18.76 -40.22
CA THR A 30 26.54 -20.09 -40.28
C THR A 30 25.04 -19.93 -40.17
N THR A 31 24.38 -20.22 -41.29
CA THR A 31 22.94 -20.44 -41.42
C THR A 31 22.45 -21.41 -40.34
N ALA A 32 21.86 -20.90 -39.26
CA ALA A 32 20.91 -21.65 -38.47
C ALA A 32 19.55 -21.51 -39.14
N SER A 33 19.11 -22.64 -39.70
CA SER A 33 17.83 -22.86 -40.33
C SER A 33 16.65 -22.44 -39.45
N ASP A 34 15.62 -21.91 -40.10
CA ASP A 34 14.23 -22.03 -39.67
C ASP A 34 14.01 -23.35 -38.95
N ASN A 35 13.63 -23.25 -37.68
CA ASN A 35 12.82 -24.27 -37.04
C ASN A 35 11.68 -23.55 -36.33
N SER A 36 10.53 -23.59 -36.98
CA SER A 36 9.24 -23.40 -36.34
C SER A 36 9.09 -24.47 -35.25
N SER A 37 9.47 -24.14 -34.02
CA SER A 37 9.02 -24.85 -32.83
C SER A 37 8.34 -23.85 -31.92
N THR A 38 7.03 -24.04 -31.78
CA THR A 38 6.19 -23.50 -30.71
C THR A 38 6.69 -24.03 -29.36
N SER A 39 7.70 -23.37 -28.79
CA SER A 39 8.10 -23.55 -27.40
C SER A 39 8.15 -22.18 -26.77
N SER A 40 7.20 -21.92 -25.87
CA SER A 40 7.19 -20.77 -24.97
C SER A 40 8.59 -20.61 -24.36
N PRO A 41 9.18 -19.40 -24.35
CA PRO A 41 10.41 -19.19 -23.59
C PRO A 41 10.11 -19.56 -22.14
N ALA A 42 10.91 -20.46 -21.54
CA ALA A 42 10.79 -20.75 -20.12
C ALA A 42 11.08 -19.46 -19.35
N GLN A 43 10.01 -18.87 -18.81
CA GLN A 43 10.00 -17.57 -18.16
C GLN A 43 10.47 -17.72 -16.72
N HIS A 44 11.40 -16.88 -16.29
CA HIS A 44 11.74 -16.68 -14.89
C HIS A 44 10.48 -16.28 -14.14
N LYS A 45 10.20 -17.14 -13.19
CA LYS A 45 9.09 -17.09 -12.25
C LYS A 45 9.60 -16.26 -11.09
N PHE A 46 8.74 -15.44 -10.49
CA PHE A 46 9.03 -15.10 -9.12
C PHE A 46 8.75 -16.35 -8.28
N ILE A 47 9.80 -16.90 -7.70
CA ILE A 47 9.72 -17.91 -6.66
C ILE A 47 10.40 -17.24 -5.47
N PRO A 48 9.78 -17.20 -4.28
CA PRO A 48 10.47 -16.78 -3.06
C PRO A 48 11.83 -17.48 -2.99
N THR A 49 12.91 -16.68 -2.95
CA THR A 49 14.27 -17.21 -2.89
C THR A 49 14.64 -17.68 -1.48
N ASP A 50 13.82 -17.32 -0.49
CA ASP A 50 13.91 -17.76 0.89
C ASP A 50 13.08 -19.04 1.10
N ALA A 51 13.58 -19.91 1.99
CA ALA A 51 12.96 -21.18 2.35
C ALA A 51 11.60 -21.02 3.05
N SER A 52 11.25 -19.80 3.49
CA SER A 52 9.99 -19.45 4.16
C SER A 52 8.75 -19.54 3.26
N GLY A 53 8.89 -19.54 1.92
CA GLY A 53 7.73 -19.56 1.03
C GLY A 53 6.79 -18.37 1.22
N PHE A 54 7.33 -17.20 1.55
CA PHE A 54 6.59 -15.97 1.84
C PHE A 54 6.81 -14.89 0.76
N VAL A 55 5.81 -14.03 0.52
CA VAL A 55 5.90 -12.88 -0.40
C VAL A 55 5.52 -11.61 0.34
N THR A 56 6.45 -10.65 0.38
CA THR A 56 6.27 -9.40 1.11
C THR A 56 5.59 -8.35 0.22
N PHE A 57 4.29 -8.10 0.43
CA PHE A 57 3.56 -7.04 -0.31
C PHE A 57 3.55 -5.70 0.39
N GLU A 58 3.70 -5.70 1.71
CA GLU A 58 3.66 -4.50 2.55
C GLU A 58 2.33 -3.72 2.42
N SER A 59 1.18 -4.41 2.46
CA SER A 59 -0.12 -3.75 2.36
C SER A 59 -0.41 -2.88 3.59
N GLY A 60 -0.88 -1.65 3.36
CA GLY A 60 -1.18 -0.71 4.45
C GLY A 60 -2.54 -0.96 5.08
N GLN A 61 -2.57 -1.51 6.30
CA GLN A 61 -3.79 -1.72 7.10
C GLN A 61 -4.60 -0.43 7.32
N VAL A 62 -5.93 -0.55 7.38
CA VAL A 62 -6.85 0.58 7.64
C VAL A 62 -7.59 0.40 8.96
N ARG A 63 -8.24 -0.76 9.16
CA ARG A 63 -8.94 -1.11 10.41
C ARG A 63 -8.74 -2.58 10.75
N PRO A 64 -7.51 -2.97 11.15
CA PRO A 64 -7.18 -4.38 11.34
C PRO A 64 -7.82 -5.02 12.57
N LEU A 65 -8.53 -4.25 13.40
CA LEU A 65 -9.24 -4.72 14.59
C LEU A 65 -10.70 -4.27 14.55
N ALA A 66 -11.59 -5.13 15.05
CA ALA A 66 -12.97 -4.77 15.37
C ALA A 66 -13.45 -5.53 16.62
N GLN A 67 -14.29 -4.91 17.44
CA GLN A 67 -14.97 -5.59 18.54
C GLN A 67 -16.36 -6.03 18.09
N SER A 68 -16.82 -7.17 18.58
CA SER A 68 -18.23 -7.56 18.46
C SER A 68 -19.14 -6.55 19.17
N SER A 69 -20.37 -6.43 18.68
CA SER A 69 -21.39 -5.52 19.22
C SER A 69 -21.78 -5.84 20.66
N ASP A 70 -21.59 -7.07 21.12
CA ASP A 70 -21.79 -7.50 22.51
C ASP A 70 -20.54 -7.33 23.39
N GLY A 71 -19.39 -6.93 22.83
CA GLY A 71 -18.14 -6.72 23.55
C GLY A 71 -17.45 -8.00 24.02
N LYS A 72 -17.86 -9.17 23.53
CA LYS A 72 -17.32 -10.49 23.91
C LYS A 72 -16.19 -10.98 23.03
N HIS A 73 -16.10 -10.51 21.78
CA HIS A 73 -15.09 -10.93 20.83
C HIS A 73 -14.29 -9.74 20.30
N LEU A 74 -12.99 -9.98 20.09
CA LEU A 74 -12.11 -9.11 19.33
C LEU A 74 -11.70 -9.85 18.07
N TYR A 75 -11.97 -9.25 16.93
CA TYR A 75 -11.60 -9.74 15.62
C TYR A 75 -10.33 -9.02 15.17
N ALA A 76 -9.33 -9.77 14.72
CA ALA A 76 -8.08 -9.24 14.22
C ALA A 76 -7.72 -9.84 12.86
N VAL A 77 -7.40 -9.00 11.88
CA VAL A 77 -6.87 -9.49 10.59
C VAL A 77 -5.37 -9.65 10.68
N ASN A 78 -4.91 -10.90 10.66
CA ASN A 78 -3.50 -11.23 10.56
C ASN A 78 -3.07 -11.11 9.10
N THR A 79 -2.69 -9.88 8.70
CA THR A 79 -2.35 -9.53 7.32
C THR A 79 -1.31 -10.46 6.67
N PRO A 80 -0.13 -10.73 7.28
CA PRO A 80 0.86 -11.61 6.65
C PRO A 80 0.40 -13.08 6.55
N ASP A 81 -0.51 -13.52 7.43
CA ASP A 81 -0.96 -14.91 7.45
C ASP A 81 -2.23 -15.18 6.64
N ASN A 82 -2.96 -14.14 6.23
CA ASN A 82 -4.22 -14.25 5.48
C ASN A 82 -5.34 -14.90 6.32
N ILE A 83 -5.36 -14.59 7.61
CA ILE A 83 -6.24 -15.18 8.61
C ILE A 83 -7.04 -14.09 9.33
N LEU A 84 -8.30 -14.38 9.61
CA LEU A 84 -9.07 -13.69 10.65
C LEU A 84 -8.87 -14.44 11.97
N GLU A 85 -8.21 -13.80 12.93
CA GLU A 85 -8.07 -14.28 14.30
C GLU A 85 -9.27 -13.79 15.12
N VAL A 86 -9.85 -14.69 15.90
CA VAL A 86 -10.99 -14.41 16.79
C VAL A 86 -10.55 -14.67 18.21
N PHE A 87 -10.62 -13.64 19.04
CA PHE A 87 -10.33 -13.71 20.46
C PHE A 87 -11.61 -13.50 21.27
N LYS A 88 -11.79 -14.30 22.32
CA LYS A 88 -12.69 -13.99 23.42
C LYS A 88 -12.07 -12.90 24.29
N VAL A 89 -12.89 -11.95 24.71
CA VAL A 89 -12.50 -10.81 25.54
C VAL A 89 -12.98 -11.02 26.98
N THR A 90 -12.05 -11.18 27.91
CA THR A 90 -12.33 -11.22 29.36
C THR A 90 -11.91 -9.89 30.03
N ASN A 91 -12.06 -9.73 31.35
CA ASN A 91 -11.54 -8.53 32.02
C ASN A 91 -10.03 -8.48 32.02
N THR A 92 -9.37 -9.64 32.14
CA THR A 92 -7.93 -9.69 32.33
C THR A 92 -7.21 -10.06 31.05
N ALA A 93 -7.81 -10.80 30.11
CA ALA A 93 -7.10 -11.37 28.97
C ALA A 93 -7.89 -11.38 27.64
N LEU A 94 -7.14 -11.54 26.56
CA LEU A 94 -7.64 -12.04 25.28
C LEU A 94 -7.33 -13.53 25.21
N ILE A 95 -8.35 -14.36 24.93
CA ILE A 95 -8.22 -15.81 24.76
C ILE A 95 -8.44 -16.12 23.28
N HIS A 96 -7.48 -16.73 22.61
CA HIS A 96 -7.66 -17.13 21.21
C HIS A 96 -8.74 -18.20 21.09
N GLN A 97 -9.59 -18.12 20.06
CA GLN A 97 -10.63 -19.12 19.82
C GLN A 97 -10.54 -19.75 18.43
N TYR A 98 -10.32 -18.93 17.39
CA TYR A 98 -10.35 -19.40 16.01
C TYR A 98 -9.36 -18.64 15.14
N SER A 99 -8.66 -19.38 14.28
CA SER A 99 -7.92 -18.85 13.13
C SER A 99 -8.64 -19.24 11.85
N ILE A 100 -9.34 -18.30 11.22
CA ILE A 100 -10.20 -18.56 10.04
C ILE A 100 -9.51 -18.07 8.76
N PRO A 101 -9.14 -18.94 7.81
CA PRO A 101 -8.53 -18.55 6.53
C PRO A 101 -9.46 -17.64 5.71
N VAL A 102 -8.94 -16.48 5.32
CA VAL A 102 -9.62 -15.49 4.49
C VAL A 102 -8.82 -15.26 3.20
N GLY A 103 -8.98 -14.10 2.57
CA GLY A 103 -8.22 -13.76 1.37
C GLY A 103 -6.86 -13.17 1.65
N LEU A 104 -6.09 -12.96 0.58
CA LEU A 104 -4.74 -12.43 0.68
C LEU A 104 -4.72 -10.99 1.15
N GLU A 105 -3.76 -10.70 2.04
CA GLU A 105 -3.49 -9.37 2.60
C GLU A 105 -4.77 -8.72 3.19
N PRO A 106 -5.40 -9.32 4.21
CA PRO A 106 -6.56 -8.72 4.84
C PRO A 106 -6.16 -7.45 5.62
N VAL A 107 -6.88 -6.34 5.41
CA VAL A 107 -6.49 -5.00 5.91
C VAL A 107 -7.56 -4.31 6.76
N ALA A 108 -8.80 -4.79 6.70
CA ALA A 108 -9.90 -4.29 7.51
C ALA A 108 -10.92 -5.38 7.86
N VAL A 109 -11.57 -5.24 9.01
CA VAL A 109 -12.65 -6.12 9.48
C VAL A 109 -13.76 -5.31 10.13
N ALA A 110 -15.01 -5.73 9.95
CA ALA A 110 -16.16 -5.18 10.66
C ALA A 110 -17.25 -6.24 10.88
N GLU A 111 -17.97 -6.14 12.00
CA GLU A 111 -19.15 -6.96 12.26
C GLU A 111 -20.38 -6.34 11.57
N ALA A 112 -21.09 -7.16 10.80
CA ALA A 112 -22.35 -6.81 10.17
C ALA A 112 -23.51 -6.88 11.19
N PRO A 113 -24.64 -6.18 10.97
CA PRO A 113 -25.76 -6.16 11.92
C PRO A 113 -26.41 -7.52 12.19
N ASN A 114 -26.15 -8.52 11.34
CA ASN A 114 -26.64 -9.88 11.48
C ASN A 114 -25.65 -10.79 12.25
N GLY A 115 -24.53 -10.26 12.72
CA GLY A 115 -23.47 -11.00 13.44
C GLY A 115 -22.41 -11.65 12.54
N ASP A 116 -22.53 -11.56 11.21
CA ASP A 116 -21.45 -12.01 10.33
C ASP A 116 -20.25 -11.05 10.41
N VAL A 117 -19.05 -11.59 10.29
CA VAL A 117 -17.82 -10.78 10.23
C VAL A 117 -17.40 -10.62 8.77
N TRP A 118 -17.23 -9.38 8.30
CA TRP A 118 -16.83 -9.07 6.93
C TRP A 118 -15.38 -8.61 6.92
N VAL A 119 -14.54 -9.32 6.16
CA VAL A 119 -13.09 -9.07 6.08
C VAL A 119 -12.72 -8.58 4.68
N VAL A 120 -12.00 -7.46 4.62
CA VAL A 120 -11.53 -6.83 3.39
C VAL A 120 -10.15 -7.38 3.02
N ASN A 121 -10.06 -8.10 1.90
CA ASN A 121 -8.83 -8.73 1.42
C ASN A 121 -8.21 -7.89 0.29
N HIS A 122 -7.16 -7.13 0.61
CA HIS A 122 -6.61 -6.10 -0.26
C HIS A 122 -6.01 -6.65 -1.57
N LEU A 123 -5.27 -7.76 -1.50
CA LEU A 123 -4.64 -8.35 -2.69
C LEU A 123 -5.59 -9.26 -3.47
N SER A 124 -6.62 -9.79 -2.80
CA SER A 124 -7.58 -10.72 -3.41
C SER A 124 -8.76 -10.05 -4.10
N ASP A 125 -8.85 -8.71 -4.09
CA ASP A 125 -9.96 -7.92 -4.62
C ASP A 125 -11.34 -8.43 -4.17
N SER A 126 -11.44 -8.79 -2.89
CA SER A 126 -12.59 -9.52 -2.37
C SER A 126 -12.91 -9.21 -0.92
N ILE A 127 -14.14 -9.52 -0.54
CA ILE A 127 -14.61 -9.53 0.84
C ILE A 127 -14.94 -10.96 1.26
N SER A 128 -14.36 -11.43 2.37
CA SER A 128 -14.77 -12.68 3.00
C SER A 128 -15.90 -12.42 3.97
N ILE A 129 -17.05 -13.08 3.78
CA ILE A 129 -18.14 -13.09 4.75
C ILE A 129 -17.99 -14.33 5.62
N VAL A 130 -17.70 -14.11 6.89
CA VAL A 130 -17.39 -15.14 7.88
C VAL A 130 -18.58 -15.33 8.81
N ASP A 131 -19.06 -16.55 8.88
CA ASP A 131 -19.95 -17.02 9.93
C ASP A 131 -19.09 -17.36 11.14
N ILE A 132 -19.41 -16.80 12.31
CA ILE A 132 -18.71 -17.02 13.58
C ILE A 132 -19.57 -17.75 14.61
N SER A 133 -20.75 -18.25 14.21
CA SER A 133 -21.57 -19.14 15.04
C SER A 133 -20.93 -20.53 15.15
N ASP A 134 -21.67 -21.56 15.59
CA ASP A 134 -21.22 -22.93 15.92
C ASP A 134 -20.14 -23.57 15.01
N THR A 135 -20.04 -23.20 13.73
CA THR A 135 -19.01 -23.69 12.79
C THR A 135 -18.32 -22.51 12.10
N PRO A 136 -17.36 -21.83 12.76
CA PRO A 136 -16.71 -20.66 12.20
C PRO A 136 -16.01 -20.96 10.86
N ARG A 137 -16.36 -20.19 9.81
CA ARG A 137 -15.87 -20.37 8.42
C ARG A 137 -16.26 -19.23 7.50
N VAL A 138 -15.57 -19.10 6.37
CA VAL A 138 -16.02 -18.26 5.24
C VAL A 138 -17.21 -18.94 4.55
N LYS A 139 -18.40 -18.33 4.60
CA LYS A 139 -19.59 -18.85 3.90
C LYS A 139 -19.76 -18.29 2.50
N GLN A 140 -19.14 -17.14 2.22
CA GLN A 140 -19.24 -16.46 0.94
C GLN A 140 -18.05 -15.53 0.71
N THR A 141 -17.61 -15.44 -0.55
CA THR A 141 -16.70 -14.40 -1.03
C THR A 141 -17.47 -13.44 -1.93
N LEU A 142 -17.39 -12.13 -1.67
CA LEU A 142 -17.79 -11.08 -2.60
C LEU A 142 -16.59 -10.62 -3.42
N LEU A 143 -16.80 -10.27 -4.68
CA LEU A 143 -15.74 -9.71 -5.54
C LEU A 143 -16.01 -8.22 -5.73
N VAL A 144 -14.98 -7.40 -5.58
CA VAL A 144 -15.05 -5.94 -5.64
C VAL A 144 -13.92 -5.38 -6.51
N GLY A 145 -13.84 -4.06 -6.67
CA GLY A 145 -12.75 -3.41 -7.41
C GLY A 145 -11.36 -3.68 -6.81
N ASP A 146 -10.33 -3.31 -7.56
CA ASP A 146 -8.92 -3.45 -7.17
C ASP A 146 -8.61 -2.75 -5.84
N GLU A 147 -7.72 -3.36 -5.05
CA GLU A 147 -7.22 -2.82 -3.78
C GLU A 147 -8.36 -2.35 -2.84
N PRO A 148 -9.30 -3.23 -2.43
CA PRO A 148 -10.28 -2.86 -1.43
C PRO A 148 -9.59 -2.60 -0.09
N ARG A 149 -10.00 -1.55 0.62
CA ARG A 149 -9.24 -1.05 1.80
C ARG A 149 -10.02 -0.99 3.09
N ASP A 150 -11.30 -0.65 3.06
CA ASP A 150 -12.09 -0.41 4.25
C ASP A 150 -13.56 -0.78 4.06
N ILE A 151 -14.24 -1.01 5.17
CA ILE A 151 -15.66 -1.37 5.19
C ILE A 151 -16.36 -0.70 6.38
N VAL A 152 -17.55 -0.15 6.13
CA VAL A 152 -18.47 0.34 7.18
C VAL A 152 -19.90 -0.04 6.88
N PHE A 153 -20.72 -0.18 7.94
CA PHE A 153 -22.16 -0.42 7.82
C PHE A 153 -22.94 0.85 8.15
N ALA A 154 -23.89 1.23 7.30
CA ALA A 154 -24.71 2.43 7.46
C ALA A 154 -26.10 2.25 6.80
N GLY A 155 -26.93 3.28 6.89
CA GLY A 155 -28.33 3.24 6.47
C GLY A 155 -29.30 3.00 7.62
N GLN A 156 -30.58 2.86 7.27
CA GLN A 156 -31.65 2.58 8.24
C GLN A 156 -31.50 1.19 8.87
N ASN A 157 -30.91 1.16 10.09
CA ASN A 157 -30.50 -0.03 10.83
C ASN A 157 -29.20 -0.68 10.29
N SER A 158 -28.31 0.12 9.69
CA SER A 158 -26.98 -0.33 9.23
C SER A 158 -27.04 -1.46 8.17
N GLU A 159 -28.13 -1.52 7.42
CA GLU A 159 -28.47 -2.59 6.48
C GLU A 159 -27.65 -2.61 5.19
N LYS A 160 -26.78 -1.61 4.98
CA LYS A 160 -25.91 -1.49 3.82
C LYS A 160 -24.43 -1.49 4.22
N ALA A 161 -23.64 -2.33 3.55
CA ALA A 161 -22.19 -2.34 3.63
C ALA A 161 -21.62 -1.41 2.56
N PHE A 162 -20.69 -0.53 2.93
CA PHE A 162 -19.96 0.36 2.04
C PHE A 162 -18.49 -0.05 2.05
N ILE A 163 -17.92 -0.32 0.87
CA ILE A 163 -16.55 -0.83 0.72
C ILE A 163 -15.78 0.10 -0.22
N SER A 164 -14.62 0.61 0.20
CA SER A 164 -13.76 1.47 -0.62
C SER A 164 -12.84 0.66 -1.52
N THR A 165 -12.82 0.94 -2.83
CA THR A 165 -11.95 0.30 -3.83
C THR A 165 -11.40 1.32 -4.83
N ALA A 166 -10.29 1.01 -5.51
CA ALA A 166 -9.89 1.78 -6.68
C ALA A 166 -10.90 1.61 -7.84
N HIS A 167 -11.07 2.63 -8.69
CA HIS A 167 -11.89 2.56 -9.92
C HIS A 167 -11.16 1.81 -11.04
N ARG A 168 -10.85 0.54 -10.79
CA ARG A 168 -10.18 -0.39 -11.70
C ARG A 168 -10.30 -1.82 -11.14
N GLY A 169 -9.64 -2.78 -11.78
CA GLY A 169 -9.59 -4.18 -11.33
C GLY A 169 -10.43 -5.12 -12.18
N GLN A 170 -10.06 -6.39 -12.17
CA GLN A 170 -10.61 -7.40 -13.08
C GLN A 170 -12.05 -7.79 -12.73
N ASN A 171 -12.48 -7.53 -11.50
CA ASN A 171 -13.84 -7.75 -11.02
C ASN A 171 -14.72 -6.48 -11.12
N SER A 172 -14.14 -5.34 -11.49
CA SER A 172 -14.87 -4.07 -11.64
C SER A 172 -15.81 -4.10 -12.84
N PRO A 173 -17.03 -3.52 -12.76
CA PRO A 173 -17.88 -3.35 -13.94
C PRO A 173 -17.22 -2.50 -15.04
N TYR A 174 -16.16 -1.75 -14.67
CA TYR A 174 -15.36 -0.94 -15.57
C TYR A 174 -14.10 -1.68 -16.08
N SER A 175 -13.97 -2.98 -15.79
CA SER A 175 -12.88 -3.80 -16.29
C SER A 175 -12.86 -3.84 -17.82
N PRO A 176 -11.67 -3.82 -18.47
CA PRO A 176 -11.54 -3.99 -19.91
C PRO A 176 -12.32 -5.20 -20.44
N SER A 177 -12.41 -6.29 -19.68
CA SER A 177 -13.11 -7.52 -20.09
C SER A 177 -14.64 -7.46 -19.96
N LEU A 178 -15.19 -6.43 -19.31
CA LEU A 178 -16.62 -6.29 -18.99
C LEU A 178 -17.27 -5.05 -19.64
N MET A 179 -16.49 -4.20 -20.31
CA MET A 179 -16.96 -3.01 -21.03
C MET A 179 -17.82 -3.35 -22.27
N PRO A 180 -19.09 -2.86 -22.37
CA PRO A 180 -19.96 -3.11 -23.53
C PRO A 180 -19.52 -2.38 -24.80
N ASP A 181 -18.93 -1.19 -24.65
CA ASP A 181 -18.68 -0.27 -25.76
C ASP A 181 -17.25 -0.37 -26.32
N ASN A 182 -16.32 -1.02 -25.60
CA ASN A 182 -14.97 -1.34 -26.09
C ASN A 182 -14.27 -2.45 -25.25
N PRO A 183 -14.61 -3.73 -25.44
CA PRO A 183 -14.03 -4.82 -24.67
C PRO A 183 -12.53 -4.96 -24.97
N GLY A 184 -11.70 -4.75 -23.95
CA GLY A 184 -10.26 -5.00 -23.97
C GLY A 184 -9.37 -3.75 -23.89
N GLU A 185 -9.90 -2.58 -23.58
CA GLU A 185 -9.09 -1.38 -23.31
C GLU A 185 -9.10 -1.06 -21.82
N ILE A 186 -7.96 -0.61 -21.26
CA ILE A 186 -7.93 0.17 -20.02
C ILE A 186 -9.05 1.16 -20.12
N ASN A 187 -9.85 1.27 -19.06
CA ASN A 187 -10.96 2.19 -19.02
C ASN A 187 -10.51 3.57 -19.49
N THR A 188 -10.83 3.92 -20.74
CA THR A 188 -10.35 5.17 -21.36
C THR A 188 -10.96 6.39 -20.69
N SER A 189 -12.01 6.21 -19.85
CA SER A 189 -12.50 7.25 -18.96
C SER A 189 -11.43 7.70 -17.96
N LEU A 190 -10.51 6.81 -17.56
CA LEU A 190 -9.34 7.16 -16.73
C LEU A 190 -8.33 8.06 -17.46
N LEU A 191 -8.51 8.33 -18.75
CA LEU A 191 -7.75 9.31 -19.53
C LEU A 191 -8.60 10.53 -19.92
N THR A 192 -9.75 10.72 -19.26
CA THR A 192 -10.65 11.85 -19.52
C THR A 192 -10.81 12.76 -18.30
N GLN A 193 -11.00 14.05 -18.57
CA GLN A 193 -11.25 15.09 -17.56
C GLN A 193 -12.54 14.83 -16.78
N TYR A 194 -12.62 15.32 -15.53
CA TYR A 194 -13.78 15.17 -14.63
C TYR A 194 -14.13 13.74 -14.18
N GLU A 195 -13.38 12.72 -14.61
CA GLU A 195 -13.61 11.34 -14.17
C GLU A 195 -12.95 11.08 -12.82
N GLY A 196 -13.75 10.55 -11.89
CA GLY A 196 -13.30 10.10 -10.59
C GLY A 196 -12.63 8.74 -10.64
N ARG A 197 -11.77 8.45 -9.66
CA ARG A 197 -11.01 7.19 -9.61
C ARG A 197 -11.21 6.41 -8.32
N ALA A 198 -12.11 6.89 -7.46
CA ALA A 198 -12.41 6.29 -6.18
C ALA A 198 -13.83 5.71 -6.17
N ASP A 199 -13.93 4.39 -6.00
CA ASP A 199 -15.21 3.70 -5.96
C ASP A 199 -15.60 3.32 -4.53
N VAL A 200 -16.91 3.37 -4.27
CA VAL A 200 -17.54 2.79 -3.09
C VAL A 200 -18.60 1.79 -3.53
N TRP A 201 -18.34 0.52 -3.27
CA TRP A 201 -19.28 -0.57 -3.53
C TRP A 201 -20.27 -0.68 -2.39
N VAL A 202 -21.55 -0.76 -2.72
CA VAL A 202 -22.61 -0.84 -1.73
C VAL A 202 -23.32 -2.18 -1.85
N PHE A 203 -23.33 -2.99 -0.78
CA PHE A 203 -24.07 -4.26 -0.73
C PHE A 203 -25.14 -4.21 0.34
N SER A 204 -26.17 -5.05 0.22
CA SER A 204 -27.05 -5.33 1.36
C SER A 204 -26.33 -6.23 2.35
N ALA A 205 -26.21 -5.80 3.60
CA ALA A 205 -25.57 -6.57 4.66
C ALA A 205 -26.31 -7.88 4.96
N ASN A 206 -27.66 -7.84 4.90
CA ASN A 206 -28.51 -8.99 5.21
C ASN A 206 -28.72 -9.95 4.02
N ASN A 207 -28.48 -9.48 2.80
CA ASN A 207 -28.64 -10.28 1.59
C ASN A 207 -27.67 -9.82 0.50
N PRO A 208 -26.36 -10.12 0.64
CA PRO A 208 -25.36 -9.72 -0.33
C PRO A 208 -25.52 -10.44 -1.69
N GLY A 209 -26.41 -11.42 -1.78
CA GLY A 209 -26.78 -12.12 -3.02
C GLY A 209 -25.85 -13.29 -3.38
N SER A 210 -26.34 -14.27 -4.13
CA SER A 210 -25.61 -15.51 -4.46
C SER A 210 -25.03 -15.56 -5.88
N ASN A 211 -25.07 -14.44 -6.61
CA ASN A 211 -24.46 -14.34 -7.94
C ASN A 211 -22.92 -14.34 -7.84
N PHE A 212 -22.26 -14.46 -8.99
CA PHE A 212 -20.81 -14.40 -9.09
C PHE A 212 -20.27 -13.08 -8.52
N GLY A 213 -19.66 -13.14 -7.33
CA GLY A 213 -19.16 -11.95 -6.60
C GLY A 213 -20.19 -11.18 -5.77
N GLY A 214 -21.44 -11.65 -5.68
CA GLY A 214 -22.52 -10.96 -4.98
C GLY A 214 -23.38 -10.06 -5.88
N ASN A 215 -24.28 -9.29 -5.26
CA ASN A 215 -25.21 -8.35 -5.91
C ASN A 215 -25.06 -6.97 -5.27
N PRO A 216 -24.17 -6.10 -5.78
CA PRO A 216 -24.10 -4.73 -5.28
C PRO A 216 -25.43 -4.00 -5.55
N LEU A 217 -25.86 -3.21 -4.58
CA LEU A 217 -26.95 -2.24 -4.70
C LEU A 217 -26.55 -1.08 -5.62
N ASP A 218 -25.30 -0.64 -5.52
CA ASP A 218 -24.71 0.41 -6.36
C ASP A 218 -23.17 0.37 -6.29
N VAL A 219 -22.51 1.05 -7.23
CA VAL A 219 -21.07 1.36 -7.20
C VAL A 219 -20.92 2.86 -7.47
N LEU A 220 -20.54 3.61 -6.44
CA LEU A 220 -20.50 5.07 -6.46
C LEU A 220 -19.06 5.56 -6.72
N THR A 221 -18.87 6.45 -7.70
CA THR A 221 -17.53 6.97 -8.07
C THR A 221 -17.34 8.43 -7.65
N TYR A 222 -16.18 8.75 -7.08
CA TYR A 222 -15.83 10.06 -6.53
C TYR A 222 -14.59 10.67 -7.20
N PHE A 223 -14.61 12.00 -7.35
CA PHE A 223 -13.57 12.79 -8.02
C PHE A 223 -12.32 13.00 -7.15
N THR A 224 -11.60 11.90 -6.91
CA THR A 224 -10.28 11.86 -6.27
C THR A 224 -9.51 10.66 -6.85
N ASP A 225 -8.30 10.39 -6.37
CA ASP A 225 -7.50 9.25 -6.82
C ASP A 225 -8.07 7.91 -6.30
N THR A 226 -7.40 7.19 -5.40
CA THR A 226 -7.95 5.97 -4.80
C THR A 226 -8.56 6.29 -3.43
N PRO A 227 -9.66 5.67 -3.00
CA PRO A 227 -10.21 5.90 -1.66
C PRO A 227 -9.42 5.07 -0.65
N ARG A 228 -9.46 5.44 0.63
CA ARG A 228 -8.92 4.63 1.72
C ARG A 228 -9.97 4.43 2.80
N ALA A 229 -10.05 5.36 3.74
CA ALA A 229 -10.90 5.23 4.89
C ALA A 229 -12.33 5.70 4.62
N LEU A 230 -13.27 5.07 5.31
CA LEU A 230 -14.66 5.47 5.41
C LEU A 230 -14.94 6.01 6.83
N ALA A 231 -16.07 6.67 7.05
CA ALA A 231 -16.59 6.93 8.40
C ALA A 231 -18.10 7.09 8.33
N VAL A 232 -18.80 6.86 9.43
CA VAL A 232 -20.27 6.93 9.47
C VAL A 232 -20.69 8.03 10.44
N SER A 233 -21.73 8.80 10.10
CA SER A 233 -22.34 9.75 11.04
C SER A 233 -23.02 9.01 12.19
N ALA A 234 -23.13 9.65 13.36
CA ALA A 234 -23.70 9.01 14.56
C ALA A 234 -25.15 8.51 14.40
N ASP A 235 -25.90 9.04 13.43
CA ASP A 235 -27.27 8.65 13.09
C ASP A 235 -27.34 7.60 11.96
N ASN A 236 -26.20 7.06 11.52
CA ASN A 236 -26.04 6.12 10.41
C ASN A 236 -26.56 6.63 9.05
N SER A 237 -26.86 7.92 8.91
CA SER A 237 -27.49 8.47 7.71
C SER A 237 -26.49 8.96 6.66
N THR A 238 -25.23 9.17 7.04
CA THR A 238 -24.16 9.67 6.18
C THR A 238 -22.93 8.79 6.26
N VAL A 239 -22.36 8.43 5.11
CA VAL A 239 -21.03 7.83 5.00
C VAL A 239 -20.08 8.88 4.45
N TYR A 240 -18.91 9.03 5.06
CA TYR A 240 -17.81 9.85 4.55
C TYR A 240 -16.76 8.96 3.88
N VAL A 241 -16.19 9.42 2.77
CA VAL A 241 -15.18 8.71 1.97
C VAL A 241 -13.95 9.59 1.85
N ALA A 242 -12.79 9.12 2.30
CA ALA A 242 -11.53 9.82 2.11
C ALA A 242 -10.80 9.30 0.87
N GLY A 243 -10.37 10.21 -0.01
CA GLY A 243 -9.31 9.94 -0.97
C GLY A 243 -8.00 9.67 -0.23
N PHE A 244 -7.17 8.77 -0.75
CA PHE A 244 -5.90 8.36 -0.13
C PHE A 244 -4.78 9.33 -0.49
N HIS A 245 -4.54 9.49 -1.80
CA HIS A 245 -3.54 10.40 -2.37
C HIS A 245 -4.29 11.54 -3.05
N THR A 246 -4.55 12.61 -2.32
CA THR A 246 -5.34 13.73 -2.81
C THR A 246 -4.47 14.89 -3.31
N GLY A 247 -3.21 14.92 -2.87
CA GLY A 247 -2.26 15.95 -3.23
C GLY A 247 -2.40 17.19 -2.34
N ASN A 248 -1.69 18.26 -2.69
CA ASN A 248 -1.67 19.49 -1.89
C ASN A 248 -1.68 20.75 -2.74
N GLN A 249 -2.44 20.69 -3.84
CA GLN A 249 -2.50 21.73 -4.86
C GLN A 249 -1.13 22.16 -5.40
N THR A 250 -0.23 21.19 -5.61
CA THR A 250 1.03 21.41 -6.33
C THR A 250 1.00 20.71 -7.67
N THR A 251 1.73 21.28 -8.63
CA THR A 251 1.95 20.73 -9.97
C THR A 251 3.34 21.15 -10.47
N ILE A 252 3.75 20.61 -11.60
CA ILE A 252 5.03 20.84 -12.25
C ILE A 252 4.87 21.61 -13.57
N ILE A 253 5.74 22.58 -13.79
CA ILE A 253 5.97 23.19 -15.11
C ILE A 253 7.12 22.45 -15.77
N HIS A 254 6.87 21.85 -16.93
CA HIS A 254 7.86 21.15 -17.75
C HIS A 254 9.06 22.06 -18.08
N ASP A 255 10.28 21.52 -18.15
CA ASP A 255 11.52 22.30 -18.37
C ASP A 255 11.46 23.16 -19.65
N GLY A 256 10.96 22.61 -20.75
CA GLY A 256 10.69 23.33 -22.00
C GLY A 256 9.73 24.53 -21.91
N ALA A 257 8.99 24.69 -20.81
CA ALA A 257 8.11 25.84 -20.54
C ALA A 257 8.72 26.84 -19.52
N VAL A 258 9.88 26.54 -18.94
CA VAL A 258 10.63 27.42 -18.04
C VAL A 258 11.69 28.19 -18.86
N CYS A 259 11.92 29.47 -18.56
CA CYS A 259 12.92 30.24 -19.30
C CYS A 259 14.35 29.85 -18.92
N ASP A 260 15.17 29.41 -19.88
CA ASP A 260 16.60 29.12 -19.70
C ASP A 260 17.38 30.30 -19.07
N GLY A 261 18.30 29.99 -18.16
CA GLY A 261 19.22 30.97 -17.55
C GLY A 261 18.97 31.28 -16.07
N GLY A 262 18.19 30.44 -15.39
CA GLY A 262 17.94 30.50 -13.96
C GLY A 262 17.34 31.83 -13.50
N ALA A 263 17.76 32.31 -12.32
CA ALA A 263 17.16 33.48 -11.67
C ALA A 263 17.36 34.79 -12.45
N SER A 264 18.29 34.81 -13.41
CA SER A 264 18.57 35.98 -14.26
C SER A 264 17.74 36.01 -15.54
N ALA A 265 17.00 34.93 -15.85
CA ALA A 265 16.24 34.82 -17.09
C ALA A 265 15.02 35.76 -17.06
N PRO A 266 14.85 36.63 -18.08
CA PRO A 266 13.64 37.43 -18.21
C PRO A 266 12.45 36.55 -18.61
N GLY A 267 11.23 37.09 -18.51
CA GLY A 267 10.05 36.43 -19.05
C GLY A 267 10.19 36.11 -20.54
N CYS A 268 9.61 34.99 -20.96
CA CYS A 268 9.76 34.44 -22.30
C CYS A 268 8.44 33.80 -22.79
N ASN A 269 8.38 33.40 -24.07
CA ASN A 269 7.26 32.66 -24.64
C ASN A 269 7.81 31.37 -25.27
N PRO A 270 7.99 30.30 -24.47
CA PRO A 270 8.53 29.04 -24.97
C PRO A 270 7.61 28.42 -26.02
N GLY A 271 8.16 27.96 -27.15
CA GLY A 271 7.42 27.23 -28.19
C GLY A 271 6.34 28.05 -28.91
N GLY A 272 6.32 29.37 -28.73
CA GLY A 272 5.20 30.22 -29.15
C GLY A 272 3.95 30.09 -28.26
N GLY A 273 4.06 29.40 -27.12
CA GLY A 273 3.03 29.23 -26.11
C GLY A 273 2.81 30.44 -25.21
N PRO A 274 2.05 30.26 -24.11
CA PRO A 274 1.79 31.30 -23.13
C PRO A 274 3.09 31.90 -22.55
N SER A 275 3.03 33.14 -22.06
CA SER A 275 4.21 33.82 -21.52
C SER A 275 4.62 33.27 -20.16
N ALA A 276 5.84 32.76 -20.01
CA ALA A 276 6.41 32.38 -18.72
C ALA A 276 7.03 33.61 -18.03
N PRO A 277 6.90 33.77 -16.71
CA PRO A 277 7.36 34.96 -15.99
C PRO A 277 8.89 35.03 -15.82
N GLY A 278 9.63 33.93 -16.01
CA GLY A 278 11.09 33.90 -15.95
C GLY A 278 11.64 32.48 -15.81
N GLY A 279 12.90 32.35 -15.41
CA GLY A 279 13.58 31.07 -15.21
C GLY A 279 13.53 30.53 -13.78
N LEU A 280 14.26 29.45 -13.50
CA LEU A 280 14.32 28.84 -12.17
C LEU A 280 14.81 29.82 -11.09
N PRO A 281 14.18 29.89 -9.91
CA PRO A 281 14.71 30.69 -8.82
C PRO A 281 16.12 30.22 -8.37
N ALA A 282 16.85 31.13 -7.70
CA ALA A 282 18.20 30.85 -7.20
C ALA A 282 18.17 29.96 -5.94
N PRO A 283 19.25 29.22 -5.63
CA PRO A 283 20.51 29.11 -6.39
C PRO A 283 20.41 28.31 -7.70
N ASN A 284 21.25 28.66 -8.68
CA ASN A 284 21.37 27.96 -9.97
C ASN A 284 22.81 27.45 -10.21
N THR A 285 23.61 27.37 -9.15
CA THR A 285 24.97 26.80 -9.17
C THR A 285 25.21 25.98 -7.91
N ASP A 286 26.05 24.95 -7.99
CA ASP A 286 26.54 24.25 -6.79
C ASP A 286 27.55 25.11 -5.99
N LYS A 287 28.01 24.61 -4.84
CA LYS A 287 29.00 25.30 -4.00
C LYS A 287 30.34 25.60 -4.69
N ASN A 288 30.67 24.87 -5.76
CA ASN A 288 31.90 25.06 -6.53
C ASN A 288 31.69 26.01 -7.73
N GLY A 289 30.47 26.53 -7.92
CA GLY A 289 30.10 27.41 -9.02
C GLY A 289 29.78 26.68 -10.32
N ALA A 290 29.63 25.34 -10.31
CA ALA A 290 29.16 24.61 -11.48
C ALA A 290 27.71 25.00 -11.77
N THR A 291 27.39 25.28 -13.04
CA THR A 291 26.03 25.69 -13.44
C THR A 291 25.08 24.50 -13.39
N ALA A 292 23.96 24.69 -12.70
CA ALA A 292 22.90 23.69 -12.64
C ALA A 292 22.20 23.51 -14.00
N PRO A 293 21.68 22.32 -14.30
CA PRO A 293 20.85 22.11 -15.49
C PRO A 293 19.55 22.94 -15.43
N ASP A 294 19.07 23.39 -16.60
CA ASP A 294 17.75 24.02 -16.75
C ASP A 294 16.66 22.93 -16.67
N VAL A 295 16.00 22.79 -15.52
CA VAL A 295 15.00 21.75 -15.21
C VAL A 295 13.59 22.34 -15.04
N GLY A 296 12.58 21.47 -14.84
CA GLY A 296 11.21 21.89 -14.53
C GLY A 296 11.07 22.62 -13.18
N LEU A 297 9.90 23.22 -12.94
CA LEU A 297 9.61 24.05 -11.77
C LEU A 297 8.29 23.65 -11.10
N ILE A 298 8.34 23.24 -9.82
CA ILE A 298 7.14 23.00 -9.02
C ILE A 298 6.46 24.34 -8.70
N VAL A 299 5.14 24.40 -8.86
CA VAL A 299 4.28 25.54 -8.50
C VAL A 299 3.15 25.07 -7.60
N LYS A 300 2.69 25.94 -6.69
CA LYS A 300 1.58 25.68 -5.76
C LYS A 300 0.46 26.67 -5.98
N TYR A 301 -0.78 26.21 -5.93
CA TYR A 301 -1.94 27.09 -5.95
C TYR A 301 -2.09 27.79 -4.58
N ASN A 302 -2.26 29.11 -4.59
CA ASN A 302 -2.38 29.89 -3.35
C ASN A 302 -3.82 30.30 -3.01
N GLY A 303 -4.82 29.70 -3.67
CA GLY A 303 -6.22 30.07 -3.57
C GLY A 303 -6.69 31.10 -4.61
N ASN A 304 -5.76 31.66 -5.42
CA ASN A 304 -6.08 32.57 -6.51
C ASN A 304 -5.26 32.29 -7.78
N GLN A 305 -3.96 32.04 -7.63
CA GLN A 305 -3.01 31.85 -8.72
C GLN A 305 -2.06 30.70 -8.42
N TRP A 306 -1.52 30.09 -9.47
CA TRP A 306 -0.38 29.17 -9.39
C TRP A 306 0.91 29.97 -9.26
N VAL A 307 1.67 29.73 -8.20
CA VAL A 307 2.88 30.50 -7.91
C VAL A 307 4.08 29.62 -7.58
N ASP A 308 5.27 30.14 -7.85
CA ASP A 308 6.53 29.55 -7.36
C ASP A 308 6.96 30.15 -6.01
N GLU A 309 8.12 29.73 -5.50
CA GLU A 309 8.68 30.23 -4.22
C GLU A 309 9.00 31.74 -4.20
N LEU A 310 9.04 32.40 -5.36
CA LEU A 310 9.20 33.86 -5.48
C LEU A 310 7.86 34.60 -5.57
N ASN A 311 6.74 33.89 -5.49
CA ASN A 311 5.39 34.38 -5.73
C ASN A 311 5.16 34.95 -7.16
N ARG A 312 5.88 34.43 -8.17
CA ARG A 312 5.59 34.77 -9.58
C ARG A 312 4.36 34.00 -10.03
N ASP A 313 3.51 34.64 -10.84
CA ASP A 313 2.30 34.01 -11.39
C ASP A 313 2.62 33.13 -12.60
N TRP A 314 2.34 31.85 -12.46
CA TRP A 314 2.49 30.79 -13.46
C TRP A 314 1.15 30.24 -13.95
N SER A 315 0.03 30.87 -13.60
CA SER A 315 -1.31 30.34 -13.89
C SER A 315 -1.60 30.12 -15.37
N ASN A 316 -0.90 30.85 -16.26
CA ASN A 316 -1.04 30.67 -17.70
C ASN A 316 -0.20 29.50 -18.27
N GLN A 317 0.64 28.86 -17.46
CA GLN A 317 1.39 27.65 -17.80
C GLN A 317 0.75 26.37 -17.23
N VAL A 318 -0.21 26.50 -16.31
CA VAL A 318 -0.98 25.36 -15.79
C VAL A 318 -2.29 25.26 -16.57
N MET A 319 -2.47 24.16 -17.30
CA MET A 319 -3.59 23.98 -18.23
C MET A 319 -4.77 23.22 -17.61
N PHE A 320 -4.89 23.25 -16.28
CA PHE A 320 -5.94 22.55 -15.54
C PHE A 320 -6.20 23.18 -14.16
N ASN A 321 -7.32 22.79 -13.53
CA ASN A 321 -7.63 23.06 -12.14
C ASN A 321 -7.32 21.81 -11.29
N LEU A 322 -6.90 22.03 -10.05
CA LEU A 322 -6.72 20.96 -9.06
C LEU A 322 -7.59 21.31 -7.83
N PRO A 323 -8.86 20.87 -7.81
CA PRO A 323 -9.83 21.31 -6.81
C PRO A 323 -9.53 20.79 -5.40
N ASP A 324 -8.68 19.77 -5.25
CA ASP A 324 -8.26 19.21 -3.96
C ASP A 324 -9.44 18.63 -3.17
N ALA A 325 -10.36 17.94 -3.86
CA ALA A 325 -11.51 17.32 -3.22
C ALA A 325 -11.06 16.04 -2.49
N ASP A 326 -11.02 16.10 -1.16
CA ASP A 326 -10.36 15.10 -0.34
C ASP A 326 -11.34 14.12 0.33
N VAL A 327 -12.45 14.65 0.84
CA VAL A 327 -13.46 13.86 1.57
C VAL A 327 -14.84 14.11 1.01
N PHE A 328 -15.61 13.04 0.78
CA PHE A 328 -16.94 13.09 0.18
C PHE A 328 -17.98 12.52 1.13
N ALA A 329 -19.14 13.16 1.25
CA ALA A 329 -20.28 12.63 1.98
C ALA A 329 -21.25 11.88 1.05
N ILE A 330 -21.91 10.86 1.58
CA ILE A 330 -22.93 10.04 0.91
C ILE A 330 -24.14 9.97 1.82
N ASN A 331 -25.35 10.18 1.29
CA ASN A 331 -26.55 9.82 2.02
C ASN A 331 -26.72 8.30 2.03
N ALA A 332 -26.49 7.64 3.17
CA ALA A 332 -26.51 6.18 3.28
C ALA A 332 -27.90 5.57 3.07
N ASN A 333 -28.97 6.36 3.19
CA ASN A 333 -30.35 5.87 3.04
C ASN A 333 -30.75 5.71 1.59
N ASN A 334 -30.37 6.66 0.73
CA ASN A 334 -30.78 6.71 -0.68
C ASN A 334 -29.60 6.76 -1.69
N LEU A 335 -28.36 6.67 -1.20
CA LEU A 335 -27.11 6.65 -1.97
C LEU A 335 -26.82 7.92 -2.78
N SER A 336 -27.50 9.03 -2.48
CA SER A 336 -27.22 10.29 -3.18
C SER A 336 -25.90 10.92 -2.71
N PRO A 337 -25.13 11.56 -3.62
CA PRO A 337 -23.91 12.27 -3.25
C PRO A 337 -24.25 13.49 -2.38
N GLY A 338 -23.43 13.70 -1.35
CA GLY A 338 -23.46 14.84 -0.45
C GLY A 338 -22.36 15.86 -0.78
N THR A 339 -21.87 16.52 0.27
CA THR A 339 -20.83 17.55 0.16
C THR A 339 -19.43 16.95 -0.03
N ALA A 340 -18.60 17.60 -0.85
CA ALA A 340 -17.17 17.36 -0.92
C ALA A 340 -16.40 18.42 -0.11
N TYR A 341 -15.38 18.00 0.62
CA TYR A 341 -14.52 18.82 1.47
C TYR A 341 -13.11 18.83 0.90
N ALA A 342 -12.51 20.02 0.82
CA ALA A 342 -11.17 20.24 0.28
C ALA A 342 -10.22 20.84 1.33
N GLY A 343 -8.91 20.69 1.11
CA GLY A 343 -7.86 21.17 2.01
C GLY A 343 -7.74 20.38 3.31
N VAL A 344 -8.08 19.09 3.28
CA VAL A 344 -8.00 18.16 4.41
C VAL A 344 -6.56 17.71 4.64
N GLY A 345 -5.79 17.42 3.60
CA GLY A 345 -4.38 17.01 3.69
C GLY A 345 -3.87 16.40 2.39
N THR A 346 -2.61 15.97 2.37
CA THR A 346 -1.98 15.36 1.18
C THR A 346 -2.21 13.86 1.08
N VAL A 347 -1.97 13.16 2.18
CA VAL A 347 -2.17 11.72 2.32
C VAL A 347 -3.08 11.51 3.52
N LEU A 348 -4.27 10.95 3.30
CA LEU A 348 -5.26 10.73 4.34
C LEU A 348 -5.29 9.24 4.72
N PHE A 349 -5.08 8.94 6.01
CA PHE A 349 -4.92 7.57 6.50
C PHE A 349 -6.24 6.98 7.02
N ASN A 350 -6.92 7.72 7.90
CA ASN A 350 -8.11 7.22 8.62
C ASN A 350 -9.10 8.34 8.97
N MET A 351 -10.35 7.96 9.24
CA MET A 351 -11.42 8.86 9.68
C MET A 351 -12.24 8.27 10.83
N VAL A 352 -12.64 9.14 11.76
CA VAL A 352 -13.62 8.81 12.81
C VAL A 352 -14.56 10.00 13.04
N THR A 353 -15.84 9.72 13.29
CA THR A 353 -16.84 10.74 13.61
C THR A 353 -16.96 10.90 15.12
N ASN A 354 -16.97 12.13 15.61
CA ASN A 354 -17.32 12.44 16.99
C ASN A 354 -18.80 12.14 17.24
N PRO A 355 -19.14 11.19 18.12
CA PRO A 355 -20.54 10.81 18.36
C PRO A 355 -21.37 11.93 19.01
N ALA A 356 -20.74 12.84 19.75
CA ALA A 356 -21.42 13.93 20.45
C ALA A 356 -21.58 15.17 19.57
N SER A 357 -20.55 15.57 18.83
CA SER A 357 -20.56 16.81 18.02
C SER A 357 -20.92 16.60 16.55
N GLY A 358 -20.80 15.38 16.04
CA GLY A 358 -20.98 15.06 14.62
C GLY A 358 -19.83 15.52 13.71
N LYS A 359 -18.76 16.10 14.28
CA LYS A 359 -17.56 16.47 13.51
C LYS A 359 -16.79 15.22 13.10
N VAL A 360 -16.11 15.28 11.95
CA VAL A 360 -15.27 14.17 11.46
C VAL A 360 -13.81 14.54 11.62
N TYR A 361 -13.03 13.68 12.28
CA TYR A 361 -11.58 13.81 12.37
C TYR A 361 -10.94 12.97 11.27
N VAL A 362 -9.98 13.56 10.56
CA VAL A 362 -9.23 12.90 9.48
C VAL A 362 -7.74 12.94 9.83
N SER A 363 -7.17 11.77 10.08
CA SER A 363 -5.73 11.62 10.28
C SER A 363 -5.01 11.70 8.94
N ASN A 364 -4.00 12.56 8.83
CA ASN A 364 -3.33 12.83 7.56
C ASN A 364 -1.91 13.37 7.74
N THR A 365 -1.19 13.48 6.63
CA THR A 365 0.04 14.28 6.52
C THR A 365 -0.10 15.34 5.44
N GLU A 366 0.63 16.45 5.61
CA GLU A 366 0.77 17.48 4.58
C GLU A 366 2.20 17.60 4.08
N ALA A 367 2.40 17.51 2.77
CA ALA A 367 3.70 17.61 2.12
C ALA A 367 4.19 19.07 1.96
N ASN A 368 5.51 19.27 2.11
CA ASN A 368 6.22 20.53 1.84
C ASN A 368 7.03 20.47 0.53
N ASN A 369 6.47 19.86 -0.51
CA ASN A 369 7.16 19.62 -1.79
C ASN A 369 7.32 20.87 -2.68
N SER A 370 6.68 21.99 -2.34
CA SER A 370 6.93 23.28 -2.99
C SER A 370 8.22 23.95 -2.52
N THR A 371 8.77 23.51 -1.37
CA THR A 371 10.07 23.99 -0.90
C THR A 371 11.17 23.22 -1.60
N ARG A 372 12.12 23.95 -2.18
CA ARG A 372 13.22 23.34 -2.89
C ARG A 372 14.35 22.97 -1.95
N PHE A 373 15.05 21.93 -2.37
CA PHE A 373 16.33 21.39 -1.94
C PHE A 373 16.39 20.61 -0.64
N GLU A 374 17.27 19.63 -0.66
CA GLU A 374 17.74 18.88 0.51
C GLU A 374 19.12 19.43 0.94
N GLY A 375 19.71 18.85 1.99
CA GLY A 375 21.08 19.14 2.42
C GLY A 375 21.22 20.11 3.59
N THR A 376 22.46 20.26 4.08
CA THR A 376 22.74 21.08 5.27
C THR A 376 22.46 22.55 4.97
N ARG A 377 21.52 23.15 5.71
CA ARG A 377 21.32 24.60 5.69
C ARG A 377 22.50 25.29 6.38
N PRO A 378 23.35 26.07 5.68
CA PRO A 378 24.41 26.83 6.33
C PRO A 378 23.78 27.88 7.27
N ALA A 379 24.41 28.12 8.43
CA ALA A 379 23.92 29.11 9.38
C ALA A 379 23.79 30.51 8.73
N GLY A 380 22.58 31.05 8.68
CA GLY A 380 22.27 32.34 8.05
C GLY A 380 22.01 32.32 6.54
N SER A 381 21.93 31.13 5.92
CA SER A 381 21.60 30.98 4.49
C SER A 381 20.11 31.26 4.22
N THR A 382 19.84 31.90 3.07
CA THR A 382 18.48 32.09 2.53
C THR A 382 18.02 30.91 1.67
N ILE A 383 18.87 29.88 1.49
CA ILE A 383 18.50 28.68 0.73
C ILE A 383 17.41 27.94 1.53
N SER A 384 16.24 27.80 0.91
CA SER A 384 15.19 26.94 1.43
C SER A 384 15.68 25.49 1.41
N THR A 385 15.36 24.71 2.43
CA THR A 385 15.70 23.28 2.48
C THR A 385 14.59 22.55 3.18
N VAL A 386 14.18 21.38 2.68
CA VAL A 386 13.15 20.53 3.31
C VAL A 386 13.67 19.67 4.45
N VAL A 387 14.96 19.78 4.82
CA VAL A 387 15.59 18.87 5.78
C VAL A 387 14.87 18.87 7.13
N GLY A 388 14.37 17.70 7.54
CA GLY A 388 13.58 17.55 8.75
C GLY A 388 12.18 18.17 8.70
N HIS A 389 11.73 18.69 7.56
CA HIS A 389 10.41 19.33 7.36
C HIS A 389 9.80 18.96 6.00
N LEU A 390 9.76 17.66 5.72
CA LEU A 390 9.23 17.10 4.47
C LEU A 390 7.70 17.00 4.53
N HIS A 391 7.20 16.47 5.64
CA HIS A 391 5.79 16.26 5.90
C HIS A 391 5.46 16.71 7.32
N GLU A 392 4.27 17.28 7.49
CA GLU A 392 3.72 17.59 8.81
C GLU A 392 2.63 16.56 9.15
N SER A 393 2.70 15.96 10.34
CA SER A 393 1.64 15.06 10.83
C SER A 393 0.46 15.86 11.39
N ARG A 394 -0.76 15.52 10.97
CA ARG A 394 -1.97 16.32 11.22
C ARG A 394 -3.18 15.46 11.61
N VAL A 395 -4.13 16.14 12.26
CA VAL A 395 -5.54 15.75 12.26
C VAL A 395 -6.33 16.94 11.72
N SER A 396 -7.12 16.71 10.68
CA SER A 396 -8.00 17.72 10.11
C SER A 396 -9.43 17.49 10.59
N VAL A 397 -10.10 18.56 11.02
CA VAL A 397 -11.47 18.51 11.56
C VAL A 397 -12.44 19.04 10.51
N ILE A 398 -13.40 18.21 10.13
CA ILE A 398 -14.52 18.59 9.28
C ILE A 398 -15.72 18.87 10.18
N ASP A 399 -16.28 20.08 10.06
CA ASP A 399 -17.58 20.40 10.63
C ASP A 399 -18.64 20.35 9.50
N PRO A 400 -19.44 19.28 9.42
CA PRO A 400 -20.41 19.12 8.34
C PRO A 400 -21.56 20.13 8.45
N ASN A 401 -21.84 20.68 9.63
CA ASN A 401 -22.91 21.67 9.82
C ASN A 401 -22.48 23.05 9.31
N LEU A 402 -21.20 23.38 9.42
CA LEU A 402 -20.62 24.63 8.94
C LEU A 402 -20.04 24.53 7.53
N ASN A 403 -19.92 23.31 7.00
CA ASN A 403 -19.21 23.01 5.77
C ASN A 403 -17.78 23.57 5.76
N SER A 404 -17.02 23.28 6.81
CA SER A 404 -15.67 23.81 7.02
C SER A 404 -14.66 22.74 7.39
N VAL A 405 -13.43 22.90 6.92
CA VAL A 405 -12.28 22.06 7.25
C VAL A 405 -11.26 22.88 8.05
N THR A 406 -10.77 22.34 9.15
CA THR A 406 -9.72 22.95 9.99
C THR A 406 -8.55 21.97 10.16
N PRO A 407 -7.43 22.16 9.44
CA PRO A 407 -6.24 21.33 9.63
C PRO A 407 -5.48 21.70 10.90
N ILE A 408 -5.09 20.70 11.70
CA ILE A 408 -4.38 20.91 12.97
C ILE A 408 -3.06 20.12 12.96
N ARG A 409 -1.95 20.83 13.18
CA ARG A 409 -0.61 20.22 13.29
C ARG A 409 -0.42 19.58 14.66
N LEU A 410 -0.03 18.31 14.66
CA LEU A 410 0.19 17.54 15.89
C LEU A 410 1.49 17.95 16.59
N ASN A 411 2.54 18.22 15.81
CA ASN A 411 3.90 18.46 16.34
C ASN A 411 4.29 19.94 16.36
N LYS A 412 3.38 20.81 16.79
CA LYS A 412 3.59 22.28 16.77
C LYS A 412 4.72 22.80 17.68
N HIS A 413 5.36 21.92 18.46
CA HIS A 413 6.56 22.22 19.26
C HIS A 413 7.87 22.17 18.45
N ILE A 414 7.86 21.59 17.24
CA ILE A 414 9.06 21.48 16.41
C ILE A 414 9.42 22.85 15.84
N ASP A 415 10.66 23.27 16.06
CA ASP A 415 11.28 24.39 15.34
C ASP A 415 12.09 23.85 14.17
N TYR A 416 11.48 23.83 12.99
CA TYR A 416 12.12 23.35 11.75
C TYR A 416 13.33 24.19 11.30
N SER A 417 13.61 25.33 11.93
CA SER A 417 14.84 26.07 11.67
C SER A 417 16.07 25.46 12.35
N ILE A 418 15.89 24.50 13.26
CA ILE A 418 16.96 23.82 14.00
C ILE A 418 17.04 22.37 13.56
N VAL A 419 18.11 22.03 12.84
CA VAL A 419 18.40 20.66 12.38
C VAL A 419 19.88 20.34 12.68
N PRO A 420 20.18 19.21 13.35
CA PRO A 420 19.24 18.28 13.97
C PRO A 420 18.42 18.92 15.09
N ALA A 421 17.21 18.41 15.33
CA ALA A 421 16.36 18.94 16.39
C ALA A 421 16.97 18.69 17.79
N PRO A 422 16.75 19.60 18.76
CA PRO A 422 17.25 19.43 20.12
C PRO A 422 16.75 18.15 20.80
N ALA A 423 17.53 17.64 21.76
CA ALA A 423 17.12 16.52 22.60
C ALA A 423 15.78 16.82 23.30
N GLY A 424 14.88 15.83 23.36
CA GLY A 424 13.55 15.97 23.95
C GLY A 424 12.44 16.25 22.93
N VAL A 425 12.76 16.72 21.71
CA VAL A 425 11.76 17.04 20.69
C VAL A 425 11.01 15.79 20.23
N LYS A 426 11.73 14.72 19.85
CA LYS A 426 11.11 13.48 19.33
C LYS A 426 10.19 12.78 20.32
N GLN A 427 10.44 12.90 21.62
CA GLN A 427 9.61 12.29 22.66
C GLN A 427 8.18 12.85 22.62
N ASN A 428 8.04 14.14 22.32
CA ASN A 428 6.77 14.84 22.21
C ASN A 428 6.15 14.77 20.81
N SER A 429 6.79 14.09 19.85
CA SER A 429 6.32 13.99 18.47
C SER A 429 5.55 12.69 18.19
N LEU A 430 4.63 12.79 17.24
CA LEU A 430 3.85 11.71 16.65
C LEU A 430 4.06 11.72 15.13
N ALA A 431 4.31 10.56 14.54
CA ALA A 431 4.56 10.40 13.10
C ALA A 431 3.59 9.39 12.47
N THR A 432 3.22 9.63 11.21
CA THR A 432 2.35 8.77 10.40
C THR A 432 1.07 8.37 11.15
N PRO A 433 0.15 9.33 11.38
CA PRO A 433 -1.08 9.08 12.14
C PRO A 433 -2.02 8.16 11.34
N ASN A 434 -2.01 6.85 11.62
CA ASN A 434 -2.59 5.83 10.72
C ASN A 434 -3.99 5.33 11.13
N ALA A 435 -4.36 5.43 12.41
CA ALA A 435 -5.68 5.01 12.90
C ALA A 435 -6.15 5.88 14.07
N MET A 436 -7.47 5.89 14.30
CA MET A 436 -8.09 6.65 15.39
C MET A 436 -9.24 5.88 16.04
N ALA A 437 -9.41 6.06 17.35
CA ALA A 437 -10.59 5.66 18.12
C ALA A 437 -11.06 6.84 18.99
N ILE A 438 -12.35 6.94 19.26
CA ILE A 438 -12.93 8.04 20.04
C ILE A 438 -13.84 7.50 21.13
N SER A 439 -13.81 8.13 22.30
CA SER A 439 -14.70 7.79 23.42
C SER A 439 -16.18 7.99 23.05
N SER A 440 -17.07 7.21 23.66
CA SER A 440 -18.51 7.28 23.36
C SER A 440 -19.14 8.64 23.70
N ASP A 441 -18.55 9.36 24.65
CA ASP A 441 -18.93 10.73 25.01
C ASP A 441 -18.33 11.81 24.07
N GLY A 442 -17.45 11.40 23.15
CA GLY A 442 -16.78 12.27 22.19
C GLY A 442 -15.71 13.20 22.80
N SER A 443 -15.30 13.00 24.05
CA SER A 443 -14.36 13.89 24.76
C SER A 443 -12.88 13.55 24.52
N THR A 444 -12.56 12.29 24.21
CA THR A 444 -11.18 11.80 24.10
C THR A 444 -10.95 11.08 22.78
N LEU A 445 -9.96 11.52 22.02
CA LEU A 445 -9.49 10.90 20.78
C LEU A 445 -8.16 10.20 21.02
N TYR A 446 -8.10 8.91 20.68
CA TYR A 446 -6.88 8.10 20.63
C TYR A 446 -6.39 8.02 19.19
N LEU A 447 -5.10 8.24 18.96
CA LEU A 447 -4.47 8.31 17.65
C LEU A 447 -3.28 7.36 17.56
N ALA A 448 -3.33 6.35 16.71
CA ALA A 448 -2.21 5.47 16.44
C ALA A 448 -1.19 6.20 15.56
N ALA A 449 -0.04 6.54 16.13
CA ALA A 449 1.06 7.18 15.43
C ALA A 449 2.07 6.10 15.00
N PHE A 450 1.74 5.46 13.87
CA PHE A 450 2.42 4.31 13.29
C PHE A 450 3.94 4.51 13.20
N GLY A 451 4.36 5.67 12.70
CA GLY A 451 5.78 6.00 12.49
C GLY A 451 6.52 6.41 13.76
N SER A 452 5.91 6.32 14.94
CA SER A 452 6.56 6.72 16.19
C SER A 452 6.31 5.76 17.35
N SER A 453 5.73 4.58 17.08
CA SER A 453 5.43 3.52 18.06
C SER A 453 4.67 4.03 19.29
N LYS A 454 3.70 4.93 19.05
CA LYS A 454 2.92 5.60 20.11
C LYS A 454 1.44 5.65 19.78
N VAL A 455 0.61 5.70 20.82
CA VAL A 455 -0.75 6.20 20.77
C VAL A 455 -0.80 7.60 21.39
N GLY A 456 -1.22 8.61 20.63
CA GLY A 456 -1.49 9.96 21.15
C GLY A 456 -2.89 10.08 21.72
N ILE A 457 -3.05 10.80 22.83
CA ILE A 457 -4.33 11.04 23.50
C ILE A 457 -4.67 12.53 23.45
N PHE A 458 -5.83 12.87 22.90
CA PHE A 458 -6.29 14.24 22.73
C PHE A 458 -7.66 14.47 23.38
N ASP A 459 -7.75 15.54 24.16
CA ASP A 459 -9.04 16.16 24.50
C ASP A 459 -9.59 16.82 23.22
N THR A 460 -10.76 16.38 22.77
CA THR A 460 -11.32 16.79 21.48
C THR A 460 -11.60 18.28 21.42
N SER A 461 -12.02 18.91 22.52
CA SER A 461 -12.26 20.35 22.58
C SER A 461 -10.96 21.14 22.39
N LYS A 462 -9.86 20.67 23.00
CA LYS A 462 -8.53 21.28 22.88
C LYS A 462 -7.86 21.01 21.54
N LEU A 463 -8.21 19.89 20.91
CA LEU A 463 -7.78 19.60 19.55
C LEU A 463 -8.46 20.58 18.59
N GLU A 464 -9.79 20.67 18.64
CA GLU A 464 -10.61 21.51 17.76
C GLU A 464 -10.29 23.00 17.85
N ASP A 465 -10.00 23.53 19.04
CA ASP A 465 -9.56 24.93 19.22
C ASP A 465 -8.05 25.13 19.06
N ASN A 466 -7.32 24.04 18.77
CA ASN A 466 -5.87 23.98 18.64
C ASN A 466 -5.10 24.51 19.89
N SER A 467 -5.66 24.36 21.09
CA SER A 467 -5.07 24.82 22.36
C SER A 467 -4.23 23.78 23.11
N PHE A 468 -4.25 22.50 22.69
CA PHE A 468 -3.43 21.46 23.33
C PHE A 468 -1.92 21.77 23.26
N THR A 469 -1.11 21.21 24.15
CA THR A 469 0.37 21.30 24.07
C THR A 469 0.93 19.91 23.81
N PRO A 470 1.71 19.68 22.74
CA PRO A 470 2.36 18.39 22.48
C PRO A 470 3.22 17.98 23.68
N SER A 471 3.05 16.73 24.15
CA SER A 471 3.71 16.25 25.36
C SER A 471 3.70 14.73 25.41
N ALA A 472 4.85 14.14 25.71
CA ALA A 472 4.99 12.71 25.96
C ALA A 472 4.07 12.20 27.08
N ALA A 473 3.63 13.06 28.01
CA ALA A 473 2.68 12.69 29.08
C ALA A 473 1.27 12.36 28.56
N ASN A 474 0.97 12.72 27.31
CA ASN A 474 -0.28 12.39 26.62
C ASN A 474 -0.07 11.30 25.56
N HIS A 475 1.06 10.61 25.58
CA HIS A 475 1.36 9.52 24.66
C HIS A 475 1.50 8.21 25.45
N ILE A 476 1.01 7.11 24.89
CA ILE A 476 1.31 5.75 25.32
C ILE A 476 2.35 5.21 24.35
N THR A 477 3.48 4.72 24.86
CA THR A 477 4.44 3.96 24.02
C THR A 477 3.97 2.52 23.95
N VAL A 478 4.03 1.92 22.77
CA VAL A 478 3.60 0.54 22.54
C VAL A 478 4.83 -0.27 22.12
N SER A 479 5.11 -1.37 22.81
CA SER A 479 6.37 -2.12 22.68
C SER A 479 6.55 -2.75 21.32
N GLY A 480 5.47 -3.23 20.70
CA GLY A 480 5.52 -3.88 19.40
C GLY A 480 5.77 -2.95 18.21
N GLY A 481 5.57 -1.63 18.40
CA GLY A 481 5.79 -0.63 17.37
C GLY A 481 4.82 -0.68 16.19
N GLY A 482 4.87 0.34 15.34
CA GLY A 482 3.98 0.42 14.17
C GLY A 482 2.48 0.27 14.50
N PRO A 483 1.91 1.00 15.49
CA PRO A 483 0.50 0.85 15.83
C PRO A 483 -0.37 1.22 14.63
N SER A 484 -1.21 0.29 14.18
CA SER A 484 -1.93 0.37 12.90
C SER A 484 -3.46 0.24 13.02
N GLY A 485 -3.96 -0.21 14.17
CA GLY A 485 -5.39 -0.31 14.46
C GLY A 485 -5.69 -0.08 15.93
N LEU A 486 -6.86 0.47 16.23
CA LEU A 486 -7.30 0.80 17.58
C LEU A 486 -8.75 0.35 17.78
N VAL A 487 -9.01 -0.32 18.90
CA VAL A 487 -10.36 -0.61 19.41
C VAL A 487 -10.42 -0.19 20.87
N LEU A 488 -11.36 0.70 21.20
CA LEU A 488 -11.56 1.20 22.56
C LEU A 488 -12.68 0.41 23.24
N ASP A 489 -12.33 -0.33 24.29
CA ASP A 489 -13.25 -1.02 25.19
C ASP A 489 -13.40 -0.20 26.48
N GLU A 490 -14.37 0.70 26.49
CA GLU A 490 -14.65 1.57 27.63
C GLU A 490 -15.21 0.82 28.84
N LEU A 491 -15.82 -0.35 28.64
CA LEU A 491 -16.38 -1.16 29.73
C LEU A 491 -15.26 -1.66 30.65
N ARG A 492 -14.15 -2.08 30.05
CA ARG A 492 -12.98 -2.63 30.76
C ARG A 492 -11.85 -1.62 30.96
N ASN A 493 -11.99 -0.41 30.41
CA ASN A 493 -10.95 0.61 30.34
C ASN A 493 -9.73 0.19 29.51
N HIS A 494 -9.93 -0.66 28.50
CA HIS A 494 -8.87 -1.16 27.63
C HIS A 494 -8.87 -0.44 26.28
N LEU A 495 -7.67 -0.26 25.74
CA LEU A 495 -7.44 0.07 24.34
C LEU A 495 -6.63 -1.07 23.73
N TYR A 496 -7.24 -1.80 22.80
CA TYR A 496 -6.55 -2.81 22.00
C TYR A 496 -5.84 -2.12 20.83
N VAL A 497 -4.55 -2.41 20.66
CA VAL A 497 -3.70 -1.80 19.65
C VAL A 497 -3.04 -2.89 18.82
N PHE A 498 -3.30 -2.91 17.52
CA PHE A 498 -2.56 -3.80 16.62
C PHE A 498 -1.19 -3.19 16.33
N THR A 499 -0.11 -3.95 16.55
CA THR A 499 1.27 -3.54 16.28
C THR A 499 1.80 -4.27 15.04
N ARG A 500 2.13 -3.50 13.99
CA ARG A 500 2.49 -4.09 12.69
C ARG A 500 3.95 -4.55 12.61
N PHE A 501 4.87 -3.97 13.39
CA PHE A 501 6.29 -4.31 13.23
C PHE A 501 6.60 -5.72 13.71
N ASP A 502 5.98 -6.15 14.80
CA ASP A 502 6.10 -7.50 15.37
C ASP A 502 4.90 -8.41 15.09
N ASN A 503 3.77 -7.85 14.60
CA ASN A 503 2.52 -8.55 14.29
C ASN A 503 1.81 -9.09 15.54
N SER A 504 1.40 -8.16 16.41
CA SER A 504 0.81 -8.48 17.72
C SER A 504 -0.39 -7.60 18.06
N ILE A 505 -1.07 -7.92 19.17
CA ILE A 505 -2.10 -7.10 19.80
C ILE A 505 -1.62 -6.69 21.20
N SER A 506 -1.37 -5.40 21.39
CA SER A 506 -1.13 -4.80 22.70
C SER A 506 -2.44 -4.45 23.39
N VAL A 507 -2.52 -4.70 24.70
CA VAL A 507 -3.60 -4.22 25.56
C VAL A 507 -3.06 -3.07 26.40
N VAL A 508 -3.73 -1.92 26.34
CA VAL A 508 -3.38 -0.73 27.11
C VAL A 508 -4.50 -0.40 28.09
N ASP A 509 -4.15 -0.23 29.36
CA ASP A 509 -5.07 0.35 30.35
C ASP A 509 -5.13 1.87 30.16
N THR A 510 -6.35 2.37 29.89
CA THR A 510 -6.59 3.77 29.53
C THR A 510 -6.51 4.74 30.72
N ASN A 511 -6.59 4.23 31.95
CA ASN A 511 -6.50 5.03 33.18
C ASN A 511 -5.03 5.35 33.53
N SER A 512 -4.21 4.32 33.58
CA SER A 512 -2.78 4.35 33.86
C SER A 512 -1.94 4.75 32.66
N LYS A 513 -2.48 4.58 31.44
CA LYS A 513 -1.82 4.85 30.15
C LYS A 513 -0.58 3.98 29.93
N THR A 514 -0.67 2.72 30.32
CA THR A 514 0.40 1.74 30.18
C THR A 514 -0.09 0.52 29.42
N GLU A 515 0.78 0.00 28.56
CA GLU A 515 0.62 -1.34 28.01
C GLU A 515 0.70 -2.34 29.17
N THR A 516 -0.34 -3.15 29.32
CA THR A 516 -0.47 -4.16 30.38
C THR A 516 -0.20 -5.56 29.86
N ARG A 517 -0.46 -5.82 28.57
CA ARG A 517 -0.26 -7.13 27.93
C ARG A 517 0.09 -6.99 26.46
N HIS A 518 0.69 -8.05 25.91
CA HIS A 518 1.14 -8.09 24.53
C HIS A 518 0.99 -9.52 23.96
N TYR A 519 0.10 -9.68 22.96
CA TYR A 519 -0.26 -10.98 22.37
C TYR A 519 0.33 -11.11 20.97
N ALA A 520 1.34 -11.96 20.80
CA ALA A 520 1.90 -12.27 19.49
C ALA A 520 0.88 -13.05 18.65
N LEU A 521 0.78 -12.71 17.37
CA LEU A 521 0.07 -13.52 16.37
C LEU A 521 1.08 -14.38 15.60
N HIS A 522 0.61 -15.46 14.98
CA HIS A 522 1.45 -16.21 14.03
C HIS A 522 2.00 -15.25 12.98
N ASN A 523 3.32 -15.28 12.76
CA ASN A 523 3.98 -14.39 11.82
C ASN A 523 4.84 -15.19 10.83
N PRO A 524 4.36 -15.42 9.60
CA PRO A 524 5.10 -16.13 8.56
C PRO A 524 6.16 -15.26 7.88
N GLU A 525 6.32 -13.99 8.27
CA GLU A 525 7.29 -13.09 7.66
C GLU A 525 8.72 -13.52 8.00
N PRO A 526 9.66 -13.49 7.02
CA PRO A 526 11.07 -13.72 7.28
C PRO A 526 11.60 -12.73 8.32
N GLN A 527 12.50 -13.18 9.21
CA GLN A 527 13.10 -12.30 10.23
C GLN A 527 13.77 -11.06 9.61
N THR A 528 14.34 -11.16 8.41
CA THR A 528 14.92 -10.02 7.69
C THR A 528 13.90 -8.93 7.36
N VAL A 529 12.63 -9.30 7.14
CA VAL A 529 11.52 -8.35 6.92
C VAL A 529 11.17 -7.68 8.24
N VAL A 530 10.98 -8.46 9.31
CA VAL A 530 10.67 -7.97 10.66
C VAL A 530 11.75 -6.98 11.16
N ASP A 531 13.02 -7.35 11.06
CA ASP A 531 14.15 -6.54 11.53
C ASP A 531 14.37 -5.27 10.69
N GLY A 532 14.14 -5.33 9.38
CA GLY A 532 14.39 -4.23 8.46
C GLY A 532 13.24 -3.21 8.37
N ARG A 533 11.99 -3.65 8.61
CA ARG A 533 10.79 -2.81 8.50
C ARG A 533 10.85 -1.50 9.31
N PRO A 534 11.30 -1.48 10.58
CA PRO A 534 11.35 -0.24 11.37
C PRO A 534 12.16 0.89 10.71
N PHE A 535 13.16 0.59 9.89
CA PHE A 535 13.97 1.63 9.22
C PHE A 535 13.22 2.36 8.09
N LEU A 536 12.15 1.78 7.55
CA LEU A 536 11.26 2.49 6.64
C LEU A 536 10.36 3.48 7.38
N TYR A 537 9.86 3.09 8.57
CA TYR A 537 8.70 3.73 9.19
C TYR A 537 8.99 4.50 10.49
N ASP A 538 9.87 4.02 11.37
CA ASP A 538 10.07 4.59 12.71
C ASP A 538 10.89 5.88 12.66
N ALA A 539 10.21 7.01 12.77
CA ALA A 539 10.76 8.34 12.85
C ALA A 539 11.58 8.57 14.13
N ASN A 540 11.37 7.83 15.22
CA ASN A 540 12.23 7.95 16.41
C ASN A 540 13.65 7.46 16.13
N LEU A 541 13.76 6.40 15.31
CA LEU A 541 15.01 5.77 14.87
C LEU A 541 15.69 6.56 13.75
N THR A 542 14.89 7.06 12.81
CA THR A 542 15.36 7.56 11.51
C THR A 542 15.40 9.09 11.40
N SER A 543 14.85 9.83 12.36
CA SER A 543 14.87 11.30 12.38
C SER A 543 15.31 11.89 13.73
N SER A 544 15.70 13.17 13.73
CA SER A 544 16.01 13.88 14.97
C SER A 544 14.77 14.45 15.68
N ASN A 545 13.74 14.83 14.92
CA ASN A 545 12.53 15.46 15.46
C ASN A 545 11.36 14.49 15.70
N GLY A 546 11.43 13.25 15.22
CA GLY A 546 10.43 12.21 15.43
C GLY A 546 9.13 12.38 14.64
N GLU A 547 9.10 13.17 13.57
CA GLU A 547 7.87 13.43 12.79
C GLU A 547 7.83 12.74 11.42
N ALA A 548 8.98 12.54 10.78
CA ALA A 548 9.06 11.99 9.43
C ALA A 548 10.07 10.85 9.33
N SER A 549 9.86 9.98 8.36
CA SER A 549 10.72 8.84 8.02
C SER A 549 10.71 8.65 6.49
N CYS A 550 11.41 7.65 5.96
CA CYS A 550 11.37 7.34 4.54
C CYS A 550 9.93 7.07 4.06
N SER A 551 9.07 6.49 4.91
CA SER A 551 7.67 6.24 4.59
C SER A 551 6.82 7.49 4.43
N SER A 552 7.31 8.68 4.82
CA SER A 552 6.57 9.94 4.61
C SER A 552 6.41 10.26 3.12
N CYS A 553 7.36 9.84 2.27
CA CYS A 553 7.20 9.87 0.81
C CYS A 553 6.89 8.46 0.26
N HIS A 554 7.44 7.41 0.86
CA HIS A 554 7.26 6.02 0.43
C HIS A 554 6.16 5.31 1.20
N ILE A 555 4.92 5.80 1.03
CA ILE A 555 3.75 5.35 1.78
C ILE A 555 3.54 3.84 1.57
N PHE A 556 3.67 3.04 2.64
CA PHE A 556 3.61 1.56 2.61
C PHE A 556 4.52 0.91 1.56
N GLY A 557 5.75 1.44 1.46
CA GLY A 557 6.74 1.02 0.47
C GLY A 557 6.47 1.50 -0.96
N ASP A 558 5.39 2.26 -1.17
CA ASP A 558 5.01 2.76 -2.49
C ASP A 558 5.41 4.24 -2.66
N PHE A 559 4.54 5.11 -3.17
CA PHE A 559 4.83 6.52 -3.44
C PHE A 559 3.67 7.45 -3.05
N ASP A 560 4.00 8.70 -2.70
CA ASP A 560 3.06 9.76 -2.27
C ASP A 560 2.33 10.49 -3.41
N SER A 561 2.60 10.09 -4.66
CA SER A 561 2.03 10.70 -5.88
C SER A 561 2.47 12.15 -6.17
N LEU A 562 3.55 12.61 -5.53
CA LEU A 562 4.09 13.95 -5.71
C LEU A 562 5.46 13.95 -6.41
N ALA A 563 5.88 15.12 -6.89
CA ALA A 563 7.26 15.40 -7.24
C ALA A 563 7.92 16.33 -6.21
N TRP A 564 9.25 16.17 -6.08
CA TRP A 564 10.10 16.87 -5.13
C TRP A 564 11.36 17.39 -5.82
N ASP A 565 11.71 18.66 -5.62
CA ASP A 565 13.02 19.19 -6.04
C ASP A 565 14.06 19.00 -4.92
N LEU A 566 14.54 17.77 -4.79
CA LEU A 566 15.56 17.39 -3.79
C LEU A 566 16.99 17.57 -4.34
N GLY A 567 17.27 18.67 -5.04
CA GLY A 567 18.64 19.04 -5.36
C GLY A 567 19.44 19.45 -4.12
N ASP A 568 20.77 19.35 -4.17
CA ASP A 568 21.66 19.78 -3.08
C ASP A 568 22.62 20.89 -3.59
N PRO A 569 22.36 22.18 -3.27
CA PRO A 569 23.25 23.28 -3.64
C PRO A 569 24.64 23.17 -3.01
N GLU A 570 24.76 22.53 -1.85
CA GLU A 570 26.02 22.31 -1.13
C GLU A 570 26.72 21.00 -1.57
N GLY A 571 26.11 20.28 -2.50
CA GLY A 571 26.67 19.08 -3.12
C GLY A 571 27.84 19.39 -4.06
N SER A 572 28.31 18.40 -4.80
CA SER A 572 29.32 18.59 -5.84
C SER A 572 29.02 17.69 -7.02
N VAL A 573 29.41 18.13 -8.21
CA VAL A 573 29.32 17.31 -9.42
C VAL A 573 30.09 16.01 -9.21
N LYS A 574 29.43 14.87 -9.45
CA LYS A 574 30.00 13.53 -9.33
C LYS A 574 30.19 12.89 -10.72
N PRO A 575 31.20 12.03 -10.90
CA PRO A 575 31.26 11.20 -12.11
C PRO A 575 30.03 10.29 -12.20
N ASN A 576 29.60 9.99 -13.42
CA ASN A 576 28.60 8.95 -13.66
C ASN A 576 29.32 7.61 -13.83
N LEU A 577 29.20 6.73 -12.84
CA LEU A 577 29.86 5.42 -12.77
C LEU A 577 28.97 4.27 -13.25
N ASN A 578 27.78 4.57 -13.77
CA ASN A 578 26.83 3.57 -14.21
C ASN A 578 27.18 2.96 -15.56
N ILE A 579 26.45 1.90 -15.88
CA ILE A 579 26.57 1.23 -17.18
C ILE A 579 25.75 2.00 -18.22
N ALA A 580 26.45 2.50 -19.24
CA ALA A 580 25.81 3.08 -20.40
C ALA A 580 25.02 1.99 -21.16
N GLY A 581 23.72 2.20 -21.33
CA GLY A 581 22.94 1.45 -22.31
C GLY A 581 23.21 2.01 -23.70
N ILE A 582 22.35 2.93 -24.12
CA ILE A 582 22.45 3.65 -25.41
C ILE A 582 22.80 5.13 -25.25
N ALA A 583 23.07 5.58 -24.01
CA ALA A 583 23.41 6.96 -23.67
C ALA A 583 24.92 7.19 -23.52
N SER A 584 25.32 8.47 -23.37
CA SER A 584 26.62 8.81 -22.81
C SER A 584 26.60 8.67 -21.28
N LEU A 585 27.70 9.00 -20.61
CA LEU A 585 27.79 9.05 -19.15
C LEU A 585 28.16 10.46 -18.73
N ILE A 586 27.19 11.38 -18.81
CA ILE A 586 27.35 12.77 -18.38
C ILE A 586 27.45 12.79 -16.85
N PRO A 587 28.38 13.56 -16.25
CA PRO A 587 28.49 13.70 -14.81
C PRO A 587 27.19 14.17 -14.13
N TYR A 588 26.93 13.66 -12.94
CA TYR A 588 25.76 14.04 -12.15
C TYR A 588 25.96 15.38 -11.47
N HIS A 589 25.12 16.36 -11.82
CA HIS A 589 25.03 17.61 -11.07
C HIS A 589 24.20 17.39 -9.78
N PRO A 590 24.60 17.95 -8.62
CA PRO A 590 23.87 17.73 -7.37
C PRO A 590 22.51 18.43 -7.34
N MET A 591 22.36 19.52 -8.11
CA MET A 591 21.07 20.14 -8.41
C MET A 591 20.40 19.36 -9.53
N LYS A 592 19.44 18.51 -9.16
CA LYS A 592 18.82 17.52 -10.05
C LYS A 592 17.45 17.92 -10.59
N GLY A 593 16.79 18.88 -9.96
CA GLY A 593 15.44 19.30 -10.30
C GLY A 593 14.35 18.38 -9.74
N PRO A 594 13.08 18.71 -10.04
CA PRO A 594 11.93 17.92 -9.62
C PRO A 594 11.99 16.47 -10.07
N MET A 595 11.67 15.55 -9.16
CA MET A 595 11.51 14.14 -9.44
C MET A 595 10.34 13.57 -8.65
N THR A 596 9.51 12.77 -9.30
CA THR A 596 8.42 12.03 -8.66
C THR A 596 8.97 11.01 -7.68
N THR A 597 8.28 10.78 -6.57
CA THR A 597 8.63 9.70 -5.66
C THR A 597 8.51 8.37 -6.41
N GLN A 598 9.54 7.53 -6.35
CA GLN A 598 9.49 6.16 -6.89
C GLN A 598 8.93 5.21 -5.85
N SER A 599 8.23 4.18 -6.31
CA SER A 599 7.91 3.04 -5.44
C SER A 599 9.20 2.36 -5.00
N LEU A 600 9.22 1.83 -3.78
CA LEU A 600 10.29 0.95 -3.31
C LEU A 600 9.98 -0.53 -3.55
N ARG A 601 8.86 -0.83 -4.22
CA ARG A 601 8.48 -2.20 -4.60
C ARG A 601 9.23 -2.64 -5.85
N GLY A 602 9.61 -3.91 -5.91
CA GLY A 602 10.22 -4.52 -7.10
C GLY A 602 11.56 -3.91 -7.50
N LEU A 603 12.36 -3.49 -6.51
CA LEU A 603 13.69 -2.93 -6.72
C LEU A 603 14.74 -4.00 -7.09
N ASP A 604 14.49 -5.26 -6.75
CA ASP A 604 15.37 -6.37 -7.12
C ASP A 604 15.56 -6.49 -8.65
N GLY A 605 16.79 -6.79 -9.07
CA GLY A 605 17.19 -6.89 -10.47
C GLY A 605 17.21 -5.57 -11.25
N GLN A 606 17.14 -4.41 -10.57
CA GLN A 606 17.12 -3.09 -11.21
C GLN A 606 18.47 -2.36 -11.20
N GLY A 607 19.53 -2.89 -10.57
CA GLY A 607 20.85 -2.25 -10.47
C GLY A 607 20.83 -0.85 -9.83
N PRO A 608 21.49 0.17 -10.43
CA PRO A 608 21.57 1.53 -9.87
C PRO A 608 20.20 2.13 -9.51
N MET A 609 20.09 2.78 -8.37
CA MET A 609 18.83 3.32 -7.85
C MET A 609 18.68 4.83 -8.11
N HIS A 610 17.49 5.36 -7.83
CA HIS A 610 17.04 6.72 -8.17
C HIS A 610 16.82 6.93 -9.68
N TRP A 611 16.06 7.96 -10.08
CA TRP A 611 15.64 8.17 -11.49
C TRP A 611 16.83 8.29 -12.44
N ARG A 612 17.95 8.86 -11.96
CA ARG A 612 19.17 9.03 -12.75
C ARG A 612 20.13 7.85 -12.68
N GLY A 613 19.88 6.88 -11.79
CA GLY A 613 20.86 5.85 -11.42
C GLY A 613 22.00 6.36 -10.53
N ASP A 614 21.94 7.59 -10.02
CA ASP A 614 23.03 8.26 -9.28
C ASP A 614 23.24 7.73 -7.84
N ARG A 615 22.62 6.59 -7.51
CA ARG A 615 22.89 5.77 -6.33
C ARG A 615 23.31 4.40 -6.80
N THR A 616 24.60 4.07 -6.69
CA THR A 616 25.15 2.84 -7.25
C THR A 616 26.27 2.31 -6.36
N ALA A 617 26.39 0.99 -6.21
CA ALA A 617 27.48 0.39 -5.43
C ALA A 617 28.87 0.72 -6.00
N ALA A 618 28.96 1.15 -7.26
CA ALA A 618 30.20 1.63 -7.86
C ALA A 618 30.79 2.87 -7.15
N ASP A 619 29.95 3.68 -6.47
CA ASP A 619 30.41 4.83 -5.68
C ASP A 619 31.37 4.43 -4.54
N VAL A 620 31.24 3.18 -4.06
CA VAL A 620 32.11 2.57 -3.05
C VAL A 620 33.02 1.47 -3.62
N GLY A 621 33.12 1.38 -4.95
CA GLY A 621 34.00 0.44 -5.65
C GLY A 621 33.41 -0.96 -5.89
N GLY A 622 32.10 -1.13 -5.71
CA GLY A 622 31.35 -2.35 -6.02
C GLY A 622 30.94 -2.48 -7.49
N ASP A 623 30.13 -3.49 -7.79
CA ASP A 623 29.51 -3.66 -9.12
C ASP A 623 28.41 -2.61 -9.30
N PRO A 624 28.40 -1.81 -10.38
CA PRO A 624 27.33 -0.85 -10.62
C PRO A 624 25.92 -1.44 -10.58
N MET A 625 25.77 -2.73 -10.87
CA MET A 625 24.49 -3.45 -10.90
C MET A 625 24.10 -4.09 -9.55
N ASP A 626 24.89 -3.95 -8.49
CA ASP A 626 24.55 -4.47 -7.16
C ASP A 626 23.50 -3.57 -6.48
N GLU A 627 22.26 -4.07 -6.34
CA GLU A 627 21.14 -3.35 -5.75
C GLU A 627 21.28 -3.11 -4.26
N LEU A 628 21.89 -4.05 -3.52
CA LEU A 628 22.10 -3.92 -2.08
C LEU A 628 23.06 -2.76 -1.81
N GLY A 629 24.19 -2.74 -2.51
CA GLY A 629 25.14 -1.64 -2.46
C GLY A 629 24.53 -0.32 -2.97
N ALA A 630 23.73 -0.35 -4.03
CA ALA A 630 23.07 0.84 -4.57
C ALA A 630 22.04 1.44 -3.59
N PHE A 631 21.25 0.62 -2.89
CA PHE A 631 20.31 1.11 -1.89
C PHE A 631 21.02 1.70 -0.67
N ASN A 632 22.13 1.09 -0.23
CA ASN A 632 22.95 1.59 0.86
C ASN A 632 23.48 3.02 0.63
N GLU A 633 23.66 3.45 -0.63
CA GLU A 633 24.06 4.83 -0.97
C GLU A 633 23.00 5.90 -0.63
N PHE A 634 21.76 5.51 -0.30
CA PHE A 634 20.76 6.43 0.24
C PHE A 634 20.95 6.76 1.72
N ASN A 635 21.93 6.17 2.42
CA ASN A 635 22.18 6.45 3.84
C ASN A 635 22.42 7.96 4.11
N VAL A 636 22.89 8.71 3.12
CA VAL A 636 23.03 10.17 3.20
C VAL A 636 21.71 10.91 3.43
N ALA A 637 20.56 10.34 3.02
CA ALA A 637 19.25 10.95 3.14
C ALA A 637 18.78 11.03 4.60
N PHE A 638 19.23 10.14 5.50
CA PHE A 638 18.84 10.21 6.91
C PHE A 638 19.27 11.54 7.54
N ALA A 639 20.50 11.99 7.28
CA ALA A 639 20.96 13.29 7.73
C ALA A 639 20.55 14.43 6.78
N GLY A 640 20.70 14.22 5.47
CA GLY A 640 20.52 15.25 4.45
C GLY A 640 19.08 15.57 4.07
N LEU A 641 18.11 14.72 4.43
CA LEU A 641 16.71 14.87 4.06
C LEU A 641 15.79 14.73 5.28
N VAL A 642 15.89 13.62 6.02
CA VAL A 642 15.05 13.35 7.20
C VAL A 642 15.54 14.14 8.44
N GLY A 643 16.75 14.69 8.39
CA GLY A 643 17.30 15.59 9.41
C GLY A 643 17.84 14.89 10.65
N ARG A 644 18.18 13.60 10.58
CA ARG A 644 18.91 12.85 11.62
C ARG A 644 20.29 13.47 11.89
N GLU A 645 20.84 13.21 13.08
CA GLU A 645 22.18 13.69 13.46
C GLU A 645 23.33 13.13 12.59
N GLY A 646 23.09 12.03 11.89
CA GLY A 646 24.06 11.37 11.02
C GLY A 646 23.45 10.20 10.27
N PRO A 647 24.25 9.48 9.47
CA PRO A 647 23.83 8.26 8.79
C PRO A 647 23.49 7.14 9.78
N LEU A 648 22.66 6.19 9.36
CA LEU A 648 22.48 4.91 10.04
C LEU A 648 23.79 4.12 10.08
N ALA A 649 23.94 3.24 11.07
CA ALA A 649 25.04 2.30 11.09
C ALA A 649 24.95 1.37 9.86
N GLN A 650 26.07 0.79 9.43
CA GLN A 650 26.05 -0.06 8.24
C GLN A 650 25.12 -1.26 8.39
N ALA A 651 25.14 -1.94 9.54
CA ALA A 651 24.26 -3.09 9.80
C ALA A 651 22.77 -2.70 9.77
N ASP A 652 22.43 -1.51 10.24
CA ASP A 652 21.07 -0.96 10.21
C ASP A 652 20.61 -0.68 8.76
N MET A 653 21.50 -0.09 7.95
CA MET A 653 21.23 0.09 6.51
C MET A 653 21.11 -1.24 5.78
N ASP A 654 21.96 -2.21 6.10
CA ASP A 654 21.91 -3.54 5.48
C ASP A 654 20.58 -4.23 5.84
N ALA A 655 20.11 -4.11 7.09
CA ALA A 655 18.80 -4.61 7.49
C ALA A 655 17.67 -3.94 6.69
N PHE A 656 17.71 -2.62 6.52
CA PHE A 656 16.74 -1.91 5.71
C PHE A 656 16.77 -2.36 4.24
N SER A 657 17.96 -2.44 3.63
CA SER A 657 18.15 -2.87 2.25
C SER A 657 17.67 -4.30 2.03
N ASN A 658 17.97 -5.22 2.95
CA ASN A 658 17.52 -6.60 2.88
C ASN A 658 15.99 -6.71 2.95
N PHE A 659 15.33 -5.91 3.78
CA PHE A 659 13.86 -5.87 3.81
C PHE A 659 13.30 -5.31 2.51
N ILE A 660 13.73 -4.11 2.10
CA ILE A 660 13.05 -3.37 1.04
C ILE A 660 13.20 -4.02 -0.34
N LEU A 661 14.32 -4.71 -0.59
CA LEU A 661 14.54 -5.46 -1.83
C LEU A 661 13.61 -6.68 -1.97
N GLN A 662 12.99 -7.14 -0.88
CA GLN A 662 12.01 -8.22 -0.89
C GLN A 662 10.58 -7.74 -1.18
N VAL A 663 10.31 -6.44 -1.11
CA VAL A 663 8.95 -5.91 -1.26
C VAL A 663 8.51 -5.98 -2.73
N MET A 664 7.36 -6.57 -2.98
CA MET A 664 6.83 -6.86 -4.31
C MET A 664 5.67 -5.96 -4.72
N TYR A 665 5.46 -5.82 -6.03
CA TYR A 665 4.23 -5.26 -6.57
C TYR A 665 3.09 -6.29 -6.52
N PRO A 666 1.83 -5.85 -6.31
CA PRO A 666 0.67 -6.69 -6.56
C PRO A 666 0.52 -6.98 -8.07
N PRO A 667 -0.31 -7.96 -8.47
CA PRO A 667 -0.65 -8.20 -9.87
C PRO A 667 -1.22 -6.94 -10.56
N ASN A 668 -0.93 -6.77 -11.85
CA ASN A 668 -1.43 -5.61 -12.59
C ASN A 668 -2.96 -5.74 -12.85
N PRO A 669 -3.79 -4.79 -12.37
CA PRO A 669 -5.25 -4.87 -12.47
C PRO A 669 -5.80 -4.69 -13.89
N ASN A 670 -5.01 -4.16 -14.82
CA ASN A 670 -5.40 -3.96 -16.22
C ASN A 670 -5.12 -5.18 -17.11
N ARG A 671 -4.53 -6.23 -16.54
CA ARG A 671 -4.23 -7.47 -17.25
C ARG A 671 -5.35 -8.50 -17.00
N PRO A 672 -5.93 -9.10 -18.05
CA PRO A 672 -6.90 -10.19 -17.91
C PRO A 672 -6.39 -11.34 -17.03
N LEU A 673 -7.30 -11.95 -16.26
CA LEU A 673 -6.98 -13.02 -15.31
C LEU A 673 -6.44 -14.30 -15.96
N ASP A 674 -6.75 -14.55 -17.23
CA ASP A 674 -6.17 -15.64 -18.01
C ASP A 674 -4.79 -15.32 -18.60
N ASN A 675 -4.25 -14.16 -18.22
CA ASN A 675 -3.00 -13.57 -18.68
C ASN A 675 -2.94 -13.28 -20.20
N SER A 676 -4.07 -13.30 -20.90
CA SER A 676 -4.12 -12.93 -22.31
C SER A 676 -3.91 -11.43 -22.52
N LEU A 677 -3.46 -11.06 -23.73
CA LEU A 677 -3.47 -9.67 -24.20
C LEU A 677 -4.78 -9.43 -24.94
N THR A 678 -5.39 -8.27 -24.70
CA THR A 678 -6.52 -7.81 -25.51
C THR A 678 -6.03 -7.46 -26.93
N PRO A 679 -6.92 -7.30 -27.94
CA PRO A 679 -6.49 -7.00 -29.31
C PRO A 679 -5.57 -5.77 -29.43
N MET A 680 -5.86 -4.69 -28.70
CA MET A 680 -5.02 -3.48 -28.69
C MET A 680 -3.72 -3.68 -27.92
N GLN A 681 -3.77 -4.31 -26.74
CA GLN A 681 -2.54 -4.60 -25.99
C GLN A 681 -1.63 -5.55 -26.81
N GLN A 682 -2.19 -6.48 -27.59
CA GLN A 682 -1.47 -7.36 -28.50
C GLN A 682 -0.88 -6.60 -29.70
N ALA A 683 -1.62 -5.66 -30.28
CA ALA A 683 -1.10 -4.76 -31.32
C ALA A 683 0.04 -3.89 -30.80
N GLY A 684 -0.11 -3.32 -29.60
CA GLY A 684 0.90 -2.51 -28.92
C GLY A 684 2.15 -3.30 -28.59
N SER A 685 1.98 -4.52 -28.07
CA SER A 685 3.08 -5.47 -27.85
C SER A 685 3.82 -5.76 -29.16
N THR A 686 3.09 -6.06 -30.23
CA THR A 686 3.68 -6.32 -31.55
C THR A 686 4.48 -5.11 -32.04
N PHE A 687 3.93 -3.89 -31.92
CA PHE A 687 4.64 -2.67 -32.26
C PHE A 687 5.91 -2.51 -31.44
N PHE A 688 5.81 -2.68 -30.12
CA PHE A 688 6.91 -2.50 -29.17
C PHE A 688 8.14 -3.36 -29.51
N PHE A 689 7.91 -4.62 -29.93
CA PHE A 689 8.98 -5.57 -30.24
C PHE A 689 9.43 -5.58 -31.71
N THR A 690 8.65 -5.04 -32.65
CA THR A 690 8.92 -5.18 -34.10
C THR A 690 9.05 -3.88 -34.87
N SER A 691 8.49 -2.77 -34.37
CA SER A 691 8.47 -1.49 -35.06
C SER A 691 9.69 -0.63 -34.70
N ARG A 692 10.38 -0.10 -35.72
CA ARG A 692 11.55 0.78 -35.56
C ARG A 692 11.17 2.26 -35.50
N ALA A 693 10.22 2.59 -34.63
CA ALA A 693 9.61 3.91 -34.59
C ALA A 693 10.41 4.97 -33.82
N THR A 694 11.38 4.59 -32.99
CA THR A 694 12.14 5.52 -32.14
C THR A 694 13.48 5.83 -32.78
N ALA A 695 13.54 6.85 -33.66
CA ALA A 695 14.75 7.17 -34.42
C ALA A 695 15.41 5.95 -35.13
N GLY A 696 14.61 4.97 -35.57
CA GLY A 696 15.08 3.73 -36.22
C GLY A 696 15.38 2.55 -35.28
N LEU A 697 15.18 2.72 -33.97
CA LEU A 697 15.29 1.67 -32.95
C LEU A 697 13.91 1.09 -32.58
N LEU A 698 13.92 -0.15 -32.08
CA LEU A 698 12.75 -0.77 -31.43
C LEU A 698 12.53 -0.14 -30.06
N CYS A 699 11.29 -0.10 -29.56
CA CYS A 699 11.02 0.30 -28.17
C CYS A 699 11.79 -0.60 -27.19
N ASN A 700 11.77 -1.93 -27.43
CA ASN A 700 12.49 -2.91 -26.60
C ASN A 700 14.03 -2.78 -26.66
N ALA A 701 14.59 -2.03 -27.61
CA ALA A 701 16.03 -1.78 -27.63
C ALA A 701 16.46 -0.81 -26.51
N CYS A 702 15.55 0.07 -26.09
CA CYS A 702 15.76 0.99 -24.98
C CYS A 702 15.13 0.46 -23.69
N HIS A 703 13.92 -0.08 -23.80
CA HIS A 703 13.10 -0.53 -22.67
C HIS A 703 12.99 -2.06 -22.66
N VAL A 704 13.93 -2.72 -21.99
CA VAL A 704 13.99 -4.19 -21.98
C VAL A 704 12.80 -4.77 -21.23
N VAL A 705 11.93 -5.46 -21.95
CA VAL A 705 10.85 -6.29 -21.41
C VAL A 705 11.26 -7.74 -21.62
N ASP A 706 11.80 -8.34 -20.57
CA ASP A 706 12.11 -9.76 -20.47
C ASP A 706 11.78 -10.21 -19.03
N PRO A 707 10.51 -10.58 -18.77
CA PRO A 707 10.11 -11.11 -17.46
C PRO A 707 10.96 -12.33 -17.05
N ALA A 708 11.54 -13.04 -18.02
CA ALA A 708 12.44 -14.15 -17.75
C ALA A 708 13.82 -13.75 -17.22
N GLN A 709 14.07 -12.47 -17.05
CA GLN A 709 15.25 -11.93 -16.37
C GLN A 709 14.86 -10.91 -15.29
N GLY A 710 13.57 -10.82 -14.94
CA GLY A 710 13.07 -9.80 -14.02
C GLY A 710 12.98 -8.39 -14.63
N PHE A 711 13.08 -8.25 -15.96
CA PHE A 711 13.06 -6.96 -16.64
C PHE A 711 11.66 -6.62 -17.14
N PHE A 712 11.08 -5.55 -16.61
CA PHE A 712 9.71 -5.11 -16.91
C PHE A 712 9.71 -3.69 -17.50
N GLY A 713 10.56 -3.45 -18.50
CA GLY A 713 10.74 -2.16 -19.17
C GLY A 713 12.05 -1.47 -18.84
N GLY A 714 12.78 -1.92 -17.81
CA GLY A 714 14.11 -1.44 -17.43
C GLY A 714 15.03 -2.58 -17.01
N ASP A 715 16.32 -2.44 -17.34
CA ASP A 715 17.41 -3.40 -17.06
C ASP A 715 18.54 -2.77 -16.23
N GLY A 716 18.24 -1.68 -15.52
CA GLY A 716 19.17 -0.93 -14.68
C GLY A 716 20.15 0.01 -15.39
N LYS A 717 20.19 0.01 -16.74
CA LYS A 717 21.12 0.85 -17.49
C LYS A 717 20.62 2.28 -17.69
N ILE A 718 21.54 3.16 -18.06
CA ILE A 718 21.24 4.54 -18.45
C ILE A 718 20.72 4.58 -19.89
N GLY A 719 19.56 5.20 -20.06
CA GLY A 719 18.86 5.36 -21.33
C GLY A 719 19.09 6.75 -21.95
N ILE A 720 18.82 6.87 -23.26
CA ILE A 720 18.76 8.19 -23.90
C ILE A 720 17.50 8.89 -23.41
N THR A 721 17.66 10.07 -22.84
CA THR A 721 16.54 10.95 -22.49
C THR A 721 16.50 12.15 -23.42
N ALA A 722 15.30 12.61 -23.73
CA ALA A 722 15.10 13.83 -24.50
C ALA A 722 15.23 15.11 -23.65
N GLY A 723 15.83 15.01 -22.46
CA GLY A 723 15.89 16.08 -21.47
C GLY A 723 17.31 16.60 -21.23
N VAL A 724 17.44 17.54 -20.30
CA VAL A 724 18.71 18.17 -19.91
C VAL A 724 19.65 17.27 -19.10
N GLN A 725 19.18 16.10 -18.68
CA GLN A 725 19.91 15.13 -17.87
C GLN A 725 19.61 13.70 -18.33
N GLU A 726 20.61 12.82 -18.23
CA GLU A 726 20.46 11.39 -18.49
C GLU A 726 19.74 10.69 -17.33
N MET A 727 18.85 9.75 -17.67
CA MET A 727 18.06 8.99 -16.70
C MET A 727 18.30 7.49 -16.87
N LYS A 728 18.15 6.74 -15.79
CA LYS A 728 18.01 5.29 -15.85
C LYS A 728 16.73 4.95 -16.60
N VAL A 729 16.77 3.88 -17.39
CA VAL A 729 15.59 3.38 -18.11
C VAL A 729 14.54 2.94 -17.07
N PRO A 730 13.34 3.54 -17.06
CA PRO A 730 12.32 3.20 -16.09
C PRO A 730 11.57 1.92 -16.45
N HIS A 731 11.08 1.23 -15.43
CA HIS A 731 10.18 0.10 -15.57
C HIS A 731 8.72 0.54 -15.78
N PHE A 732 7.85 -0.42 -16.12
CA PHE A 732 6.44 -0.19 -16.46
C PHE A 732 5.45 -0.64 -15.38
N ARG A 733 5.90 -1.40 -14.37
CA ARG A 733 5.04 -2.12 -13.40
C ARG A 733 3.91 -1.32 -12.77
N ASN A 734 4.11 -0.01 -12.51
CA ASN A 734 3.12 0.84 -11.85
C ASN A 734 2.63 2.04 -12.70
N LEU A 735 2.85 2.02 -14.02
CA LEU A 735 2.43 3.13 -14.89
C LEU A 735 0.92 3.40 -14.81
N TYR A 736 0.12 2.36 -14.59
CA TYR A 736 -1.34 2.48 -14.43
C TYR A 736 -1.77 3.26 -13.18
N GLN A 737 -0.88 3.50 -12.21
CA GLN A 737 -1.19 4.28 -11.02
C GLN A 737 -0.87 5.78 -11.20
N LYS A 738 -0.25 6.17 -12.34
CA LYS A 738 0.21 7.56 -12.60
C LYS A 738 -0.76 8.40 -13.45
N VAL A 739 -1.89 7.83 -13.83
CA VAL A 739 -2.95 8.52 -14.60
C VAL A 739 -3.74 9.47 -13.70
N GLY A 740 -4.09 10.67 -14.18
CA GLY A 740 -4.88 11.64 -13.41
C GLY A 740 -4.59 13.12 -13.64
N MET A 741 -3.54 13.42 -14.40
CA MET A 741 -3.20 14.77 -14.87
C MET A 741 -3.48 14.84 -16.37
N LEU A 742 -4.22 15.85 -16.82
CA LEU A 742 -4.47 16.14 -18.24
C LEU A 742 -4.21 17.62 -18.51
N GLY A 743 -3.45 17.91 -19.57
CA GLY A 743 -3.15 19.27 -19.98
C GLY A 743 -1.72 19.69 -19.66
N ILE A 744 -0.96 19.92 -20.72
CA ILE A 744 0.39 20.51 -20.67
C ILE A 744 0.41 21.74 -21.58
N PRO A 745 1.15 22.81 -21.24
CA PRO A 745 1.21 24.01 -22.07
C PRO A 745 2.00 23.76 -23.36
N GLN A 746 1.73 24.56 -24.39
CA GLN A 746 2.61 24.65 -25.55
C GLN A 746 4.00 25.15 -25.12
N MET A 747 5.07 24.43 -25.51
CA MET A 747 6.42 24.66 -25.02
C MET A 747 7.50 24.46 -26.09
N ASP A 748 8.74 24.89 -25.82
CA ASP A 748 9.89 24.59 -26.69
C ASP A 748 10.31 23.12 -26.48
N GLY A 749 10.69 22.41 -27.55
CA GLY A 749 11.26 21.07 -27.44
C GLY A 749 10.67 20.05 -28.41
N ILE A 750 10.76 18.78 -28.06
CA ILE A 750 10.29 17.67 -28.91
C ILE A 750 8.82 17.30 -28.68
N PHE A 751 8.24 17.74 -27.56
CA PHE A 751 6.85 17.51 -27.20
C PHE A 751 5.96 18.64 -27.71
N ILE A 752 4.73 18.31 -28.09
CA ILE A 752 3.74 19.27 -28.56
C ILE A 752 2.66 19.33 -27.49
N GLY A 753 2.53 20.48 -26.82
CA GLY A 753 1.54 20.66 -25.75
C GLY A 753 0.14 20.95 -26.28
N ASP A 754 -0.84 20.94 -25.37
CA ASP A 754 -2.20 21.38 -25.66
C ASP A 754 -2.31 22.89 -25.40
N THR A 755 -3.10 23.58 -26.22
CA THR A 755 -3.43 25.00 -26.01
C THR A 755 -4.71 25.20 -25.21
N LEU A 756 -5.46 24.12 -24.95
CA LEU A 756 -6.74 24.17 -24.26
C LEU A 756 -6.60 23.76 -22.79
N HIS A 757 -7.29 24.50 -21.93
CA HIS A 757 -7.40 24.20 -20.51
C HIS A 757 -8.36 23.01 -20.30
N GLN A 758 -7.90 21.95 -19.64
CA GLN A 758 -8.58 20.65 -19.49
C GLN A 758 -9.51 20.57 -18.28
N GLY A 759 -9.76 21.68 -17.60
CA GLY A 759 -10.68 21.72 -16.46
C GLY A 759 -10.12 20.99 -15.23
N ASP A 760 -11.00 20.37 -14.44
CA ASP A 760 -10.63 19.77 -13.16
C ASP A 760 -9.95 18.41 -13.35
N GLN A 761 -8.83 18.21 -12.65
CA GLN A 761 -8.03 17.00 -12.66
C GLN A 761 -7.85 16.48 -11.23
N VAL A 762 -7.67 15.15 -11.08
CA VAL A 762 -7.48 14.53 -9.76
C VAL A 762 -6.01 14.52 -9.32
N ARG A 763 -5.05 14.74 -10.24
CA ARG A 763 -3.62 14.78 -9.94
C ARG A 763 -2.94 16.00 -10.58
N GLY A 764 -1.90 16.49 -9.91
CA GLY A 764 -1.01 17.54 -10.41
C GLY A 764 0.27 17.03 -11.08
N TYR A 765 0.52 15.71 -11.06
CA TYR A 765 1.71 15.10 -11.64
C TYR A 765 1.30 13.84 -12.42
N GLY A 766 1.89 13.65 -13.60
CA GLY A 766 1.64 12.51 -14.47
C GLY A 766 2.88 11.63 -14.66
N PHE A 767 3.28 11.47 -15.91
CA PHE A 767 4.37 10.62 -16.38
C PHE A 767 5.72 11.37 -16.44
N THR A 768 6.77 10.66 -16.87
CA THR A 768 8.19 11.04 -16.83
C THR A 768 8.78 11.10 -15.42
N HIS A 769 10.10 11.31 -15.32
CA HIS A 769 10.78 11.30 -14.02
C HIS A 769 10.28 12.41 -13.09
N ASP A 770 9.86 13.55 -13.62
CA ASP A 770 9.41 14.75 -12.90
C ASP A 770 7.89 14.91 -12.85
N GLY A 771 7.14 14.03 -13.51
CA GLY A 771 5.68 14.08 -13.53
C GLY A 771 5.10 15.11 -14.50
N SER A 772 5.90 15.65 -15.43
CA SER A 772 5.52 16.83 -16.23
C SER A 772 4.74 16.54 -17.50
N LEU A 773 4.63 15.26 -17.90
CA LEU A 773 3.76 14.85 -19.00
C LEU A 773 2.46 14.26 -18.51
N ASP A 774 1.37 14.63 -19.16
CA ASP A 774 0.01 14.25 -18.78
C ASP A 774 -0.37 12.82 -19.19
N THR A 775 -0.01 12.39 -20.41
CA THR A 775 -0.41 11.09 -20.97
C THR A 775 0.73 10.39 -21.72
N MET A 776 0.62 9.06 -21.82
CA MET A 776 1.55 8.28 -22.65
C MET A 776 1.29 8.52 -24.15
N ASP A 777 0.07 8.86 -24.57
CA ASP A 777 -0.18 9.32 -25.95
C ASP A 777 0.65 10.58 -26.28
N ASN A 778 0.60 11.62 -25.44
CA ASN A 778 1.36 12.85 -25.67
C ASN A 778 2.87 12.61 -25.63
N PHE A 779 3.36 11.72 -24.75
CA PHE A 779 4.76 11.30 -24.75
C PHE A 779 5.16 10.69 -26.10
N HIS A 780 4.38 9.72 -26.61
CA HIS A 780 4.66 9.07 -27.88
C HIS A 780 4.35 9.94 -29.11
N ASN A 781 3.69 11.08 -28.94
CA ASN A 781 3.48 12.07 -30.01
C ASN A 781 4.70 12.98 -30.23
N ALA A 782 5.76 12.82 -29.42
CA ALA A 782 6.98 13.60 -29.59
C ALA A 782 7.66 13.33 -30.94
N GLN A 783 8.35 14.34 -31.49
CA GLN A 783 8.93 14.31 -32.84
C GLN A 783 9.94 13.18 -33.10
N VAL A 784 10.46 12.55 -32.05
CA VAL A 784 11.41 11.43 -32.13
C VAL A 784 10.74 10.10 -32.47
N PHE A 785 9.41 10.01 -32.31
CA PHE A 785 8.60 8.83 -32.57
C PHE A 785 7.91 8.94 -33.94
N GLY A 786 8.13 7.93 -34.79
CA GLY A 786 7.42 7.74 -36.05
C GLY A 786 6.13 6.95 -35.87
N THR A 787 5.22 7.43 -35.03
CA THR A 787 3.95 6.74 -34.66
C THR A 787 2.73 7.39 -35.29
N THR A 788 1.75 6.60 -35.70
CA THR A 788 0.37 7.07 -35.97
C THR A 788 -0.42 7.21 -34.66
N ILE A 789 -1.61 7.82 -34.72
CA ILE A 789 -2.51 7.91 -33.56
C ILE A 789 -2.88 6.52 -33.02
N GLN A 790 -3.11 5.55 -33.91
CA GLN A 790 -3.47 4.19 -33.48
C GLN A 790 -2.29 3.51 -32.78
N ASP A 791 -1.07 3.64 -33.32
CA ASP A 791 0.12 3.04 -32.72
C ASP A 791 0.30 3.49 -31.26
N ARG A 792 0.10 4.79 -30.99
CA ARG A 792 0.27 5.34 -29.64
C ARG A 792 -0.76 4.79 -28.65
N ARG A 793 -2.02 4.71 -29.06
CA ARG A 793 -3.09 4.09 -28.26
C ARG A 793 -2.77 2.63 -27.97
N ASP A 794 -2.35 1.87 -28.98
CA ASP A 794 -2.03 0.45 -28.82
C ASP A 794 -0.86 0.25 -27.83
N ILE A 795 0.22 1.04 -27.96
CA ILE A 795 1.40 0.97 -27.08
C ILE A 795 1.03 1.40 -25.65
N GLU A 796 0.26 2.46 -25.47
CA GLU A 796 -0.23 2.91 -24.17
C GLU A 796 -0.99 1.79 -23.45
N GLN A 797 -1.90 1.13 -24.17
CA GLN A 797 -2.65 -0.02 -23.65
C GLN A 797 -1.72 -1.16 -23.20
N PHE A 798 -0.71 -1.50 -24.01
CA PHE A 798 0.26 -2.54 -23.66
C PHE A 798 1.11 -2.16 -22.43
N MET A 799 1.61 -0.93 -22.36
CA MET A 799 2.50 -0.48 -21.28
C MET A 799 1.80 -0.47 -19.92
N HIS A 800 0.55 0.00 -19.87
CA HIS A 800 -0.25 0.01 -18.65
C HIS A 800 -0.74 -1.39 -18.21
N ALA A 801 -0.69 -2.39 -19.08
CA ALA A 801 -0.99 -3.80 -18.79
C ALA A 801 0.28 -4.67 -18.74
N SER A 802 1.45 -4.04 -18.52
CA SER A 802 2.72 -4.76 -18.34
C SER A 802 2.72 -5.54 -17.03
N ASP A 803 3.35 -6.71 -17.04
CA ASP A 803 3.49 -7.57 -15.87
C ASP A 803 4.20 -6.84 -14.70
N SER A 804 3.84 -7.20 -13.47
CA SER A 804 4.30 -6.57 -12.21
C SER A 804 5.03 -7.56 -11.29
N ASN A 805 5.82 -8.48 -11.86
CA ASN A 805 6.42 -9.67 -11.24
C ASN A 805 5.44 -10.83 -10.98
N LEU A 806 4.18 -10.54 -10.68
CA LEU A 806 3.14 -11.54 -10.46
C LEU A 806 2.14 -11.63 -11.61
N ARG A 807 1.52 -12.80 -11.72
CA ARG A 807 0.47 -13.05 -12.72
C ARG A 807 -0.87 -12.51 -12.25
N PRO A 808 -1.74 -12.07 -13.18
CA PRO A 808 -3.01 -11.42 -12.85
C PRO A 808 -3.97 -12.29 -12.02
N ILE A 809 -3.87 -13.62 -12.15
CA ILE A 809 -4.71 -14.55 -11.39
C ILE A 809 -4.33 -14.64 -9.91
N VAL A 810 -3.09 -14.30 -9.54
CA VAL A 810 -2.60 -14.41 -8.17
C VAL A 810 -3.45 -13.52 -7.25
N GLY A 811 -3.83 -14.05 -6.09
CA GLY A 811 -4.75 -13.41 -5.15
C GLY A 811 -6.22 -13.68 -5.43
N GLN A 812 -6.62 -14.00 -6.65
CA GLN A 812 -8.04 -14.24 -6.94
C GLN A 812 -8.56 -15.45 -6.17
N GLN A 813 -9.72 -15.28 -5.54
CA GLN A 813 -10.37 -16.33 -4.75
C GLN A 813 -11.87 -16.43 -5.03
N ILE A 814 -12.47 -17.58 -4.69
CA ILE A 814 -13.93 -17.72 -4.68
C ILE A 814 -14.38 -18.85 -3.74
N THR A 815 -15.50 -18.65 -3.03
CA THR A 815 -16.10 -19.64 -2.13
C THR A 815 -17.22 -20.42 -2.83
N LEU A 816 -17.07 -21.75 -2.87
CA LEU A 816 -18.07 -22.70 -3.32
C LEU A 816 -18.96 -23.15 -2.16
N SER A 817 -20.27 -23.16 -2.40
CA SER A 817 -21.29 -23.66 -1.47
C SER A 817 -22.29 -24.56 -2.20
N SER A 818 -23.18 -25.18 -1.41
CA SER A 818 -24.25 -26.04 -1.89
C SER A 818 -25.26 -25.36 -2.83
N ILE A 819 -25.29 -24.02 -2.87
CA ILE A 819 -26.30 -23.24 -3.59
C ILE A 819 -25.75 -22.35 -4.73
N ASN A 820 -24.43 -22.18 -4.85
CA ASN A 820 -23.83 -21.21 -5.79
C ASN A 820 -22.97 -21.85 -6.91
N ALA A 821 -22.90 -23.19 -6.99
CA ALA A 821 -21.98 -23.90 -7.89
C ALA A 821 -22.03 -23.39 -9.35
N THR A 822 -23.22 -23.18 -9.91
CA THR A 822 -23.39 -22.67 -11.28
C THR A 822 -22.71 -21.32 -11.51
N ALA A 823 -22.69 -20.45 -10.49
CA ALA A 823 -22.11 -19.11 -10.58
C ALA A 823 -20.58 -19.12 -10.42
N VAL A 824 -20.04 -19.98 -9.56
CA VAL A 824 -18.62 -19.91 -9.15
C VAL A 824 -17.70 -20.91 -9.83
N LEU A 825 -18.22 -22.04 -10.33
CA LEU A 825 -17.41 -23.07 -11.01
C LEU A 825 -16.55 -22.52 -12.17
N PRO A 826 -17.02 -21.57 -13.02
CA PRO A 826 -16.17 -20.98 -14.05
C PRO A 826 -14.91 -20.29 -13.51
N ARG A 827 -14.98 -19.66 -12.33
CA ARG A 827 -13.82 -19.03 -11.70
C ARG A 827 -12.87 -20.06 -11.10
N ILE A 828 -13.39 -21.14 -10.52
CA ILE A 828 -12.56 -22.27 -10.06
C ILE A 828 -11.81 -22.88 -11.24
N GLN A 829 -12.49 -23.11 -12.37
CA GLN A 829 -11.86 -23.61 -13.60
C GLN A 829 -10.78 -22.66 -14.13
N LEU A 830 -11.02 -21.34 -14.08
CA LEU A 830 -10.00 -20.36 -14.45
C LEU A 830 -8.78 -20.48 -13.55
N ILE A 831 -8.96 -20.48 -12.22
CA ILE A 831 -7.88 -20.61 -11.22
C ILE A 831 -7.04 -21.87 -11.47
N THR A 832 -7.68 -23.02 -11.66
CA THR A 832 -6.98 -24.30 -11.88
C THR A 832 -6.30 -24.35 -13.26
N SER A 833 -6.92 -23.80 -14.30
CA SER A 833 -6.32 -23.73 -15.64
C SER A 833 -5.05 -22.86 -15.70
N GLN A 834 -4.98 -21.81 -14.88
CA GLN A 834 -3.80 -20.96 -14.80
C GLN A 834 -2.64 -21.66 -14.07
N MET A 835 -2.93 -22.52 -13.09
CA MET A 835 -1.93 -23.40 -12.49
C MET A 835 -1.37 -24.40 -13.50
N ASP A 836 -2.19 -24.94 -14.41
CA ASP A 836 -1.75 -25.90 -15.44
C ASP A 836 -0.73 -25.30 -16.44
N VAL A 837 -0.67 -23.96 -16.52
CA VAL A 837 0.34 -23.21 -17.28
C VAL A 837 1.32 -22.46 -16.36
N ASP A 838 1.38 -22.85 -15.09
CA ASP A 838 2.40 -22.42 -14.12
C ASP A 838 2.38 -20.91 -13.80
N ASN A 839 1.18 -20.31 -13.81
CA ASN A 839 0.97 -18.91 -13.46
C ASN A 839 0.69 -18.68 -11.96
N ASN A 840 0.32 -19.73 -11.22
CA ASN A 840 -0.02 -19.70 -9.80
C ASN A 840 0.01 -21.13 -9.22
N GLU A 841 -0.10 -21.23 -7.91
CA GLU A 841 -0.51 -22.46 -7.22
C GLU A 841 -1.95 -22.33 -6.71
N VAL A 842 -2.59 -23.44 -6.33
CA VAL A 842 -3.99 -23.44 -5.87
C VAL A 842 -4.07 -24.07 -4.49
N VAL A 843 -4.62 -23.29 -3.56
CA VAL A 843 -4.96 -23.73 -2.20
C VAL A 843 -6.47 -23.76 -2.03
N VAL A 844 -6.95 -24.71 -1.23
CA VAL A 844 -8.35 -24.81 -0.85
C VAL A 844 -8.45 -24.88 0.66
N LYS A 845 -9.24 -24.01 1.27
CA LYS A 845 -9.51 -24.02 2.72
C LYS A 845 -11.02 -24.12 2.97
N GLY A 846 -11.42 -24.79 4.04
CA GLY A 846 -12.81 -24.90 4.45
C GLY A 846 -12.94 -25.64 5.78
N ARG A 847 -14.17 -26.02 6.12
CA ARG A 847 -14.46 -26.74 7.38
C ARG A 847 -15.31 -27.97 7.10
N ILE A 848 -14.80 -29.16 7.47
CA ILE A 848 -15.46 -30.45 7.24
C ILE A 848 -15.76 -31.08 8.58
N ASN A 849 -17.03 -31.44 8.83
CA ASN A 849 -17.46 -31.99 10.12
C ASN A 849 -16.95 -31.20 11.34
N ASN A 850 -17.01 -29.86 11.26
CA ASN A 850 -16.51 -28.91 12.26
C ASN A 850 -14.99 -28.88 12.48
N VAL A 851 -14.20 -29.50 11.61
CA VAL A 851 -12.72 -29.45 11.63
C VAL A 851 -12.24 -28.55 10.49
N GLN A 852 -11.37 -27.58 10.79
CA GLN A 852 -10.73 -26.76 9.77
C GLN A 852 -9.84 -27.65 8.89
N ARG A 853 -9.94 -27.51 7.57
CA ARG A 853 -9.22 -28.36 6.63
C ARG A 853 -8.63 -27.57 5.48
N GLY A 854 -7.50 -28.05 4.98
CA GLY A 854 -6.76 -27.49 3.87
C GLY A 854 -6.31 -28.52 2.83
N TRP A 855 -6.26 -28.09 1.58
CA TRP A 855 -5.77 -28.91 0.48
C TRP A 855 -4.89 -28.12 -0.48
N LEU A 856 -3.80 -28.76 -0.90
CA LEU A 856 -2.89 -28.30 -1.94
C LEU A 856 -3.17 -29.04 -3.24
N ARG A 857 -3.49 -28.31 -4.32
CA ARG A 857 -3.61 -28.92 -5.65
C ARG A 857 -2.24 -29.38 -6.15
N GLN A 858 -2.17 -30.61 -6.63
CA GLN A 858 -0.99 -31.23 -7.21
C GLN A 858 -0.99 -31.10 -8.74
N VAL A 859 0.16 -31.29 -9.36
CA VAL A 859 0.34 -31.23 -10.84
C VAL A 859 -0.50 -32.27 -11.58
N ASP A 860 -0.85 -33.39 -10.93
CA ASP A 860 -1.72 -34.43 -11.49
C ASP A 860 -3.23 -34.13 -11.31
N SER A 861 -3.59 -32.90 -10.88
CA SER A 861 -4.95 -32.44 -10.60
C SER A 861 -5.63 -33.12 -9.40
N THR A 862 -4.89 -33.86 -8.57
CA THR A 862 -5.37 -34.29 -7.25
C THR A 862 -5.11 -33.22 -6.20
N TYR A 863 -5.72 -33.35 -5.03
CA TYR A 863 -5.64 -32.40 -3.92
C TYR A 863 -5.11 -33.13 -2.70
N GLN A 864 -3.86 -32.82 -2.33
CA GLN A 864 -3.21 -33.34 -1.13
C GLN A 864 -3.84 -32.67 0.10
N SER A 865 -4.24 -33.47 1.08
CA SER A 865 -4.77 -32.95 2.34
C SER A 865 -3.65 -32.53 3.29
N ASP A 866 -4.02 -31.64 4.20
CA ASP A 866 -3.37 -31.33 5.48
C ASP A 866 -3.34 -32.47 6.52
N ASP A 867 -3.89 -33.64 6.23
CA ASP A 867 -3.77 -34.85 7.06
C ASP A 867 -2.96 -35.91 6.32
N ALA A 868 -1.81 -36.28 6.87
CA ALA A 868 -0.86 -37.23 6.32
C ALA A 868 -1.44 -38.65 6.16
N PHE A 869 -2.55 -38.96 6.83
CA PHE A 869 -3.22 -40.26 6.72
C PHE A 869 -4.33 -40.30 5.67
N GLU A 870 -4.70 -39.16 5.09
CA GLU A 870 -5.69 -39.09 4.03
C GLU A 870 -5.06 -39.22 2.63
N ASN A 871 -5.75 -39.94 1.73
CA ASN A 871 -5.33 -40.02 0.34
C ASN A 871 -5.72 -38.72 -0.40
N PRO A 872 -4.92 -38.29 -1.40
CA PRO A 872 -5.30 -37.17 -2.26
C PRO A 872 -6.67 -37.35 -2.89
N LEU A 873 -7.47 -36.28 -2.87
CA LEU A 873 -8.80 -36.25 -3.47
C LEU A 873 -8.72 -35.83 -4.94
N SER A 874 -9.56 -36.43 -5.79
CA SER A 874 -9.83 -35.83 -7.11
C SER A 874 -10.61 -34.53 -6.98
N GLU A 875 -10.51 -33.64 -7.96
CA GLU A 875 -11.31 -32.40 -8.00
C GLU A 875 -12.81 -32.66 -7.82
N THR A 876 -13.34 -33.71 -8.44
CA THR A 876 -14.77 -34.07 -8.30
C THR A 876 -15.12 -34.45 -6.85
N GLN A 877 -14.25 -35.19 -6.16
CA GLN A 877 -14.48 -35.55 -4.75
C GLN A 877 -14.41 -34.32 -3.85
N LEU A 878 -13.46 -33.40 -4.10
CA LEU A 878 -13.33 -32.18 -3.32
C LEU A 878 -14.55 -31.27 -3.51
N LEU A 879 -14.98 -31.05 -4.76
CA LEU A 879 -16.18 -30.24 -5.06
C LEU A 879 -17.47 -30.83 -4.46
N GLN A 880 -17.53 -32.16 -4.25
CA GLN A 880 -18.66 -32.81 -3.59
C GLN A 880 -18.76 -32.45 -2.09
N LEU A 881 -17.64 -32.17 -1.42
CA LEU A 881 -17.65 -31.76 -0.01
C LEU A 881 -18.42 -30.45 0.20
N ALA A 882 -18.26 -29.49 -0.72
CA ALA A 882 -18.93 -28.20 -0.69
C ALA A 882 -20.44 -28.25 -0.97
N GLN A 883 -20.98 -29.42 -1.38
CA GLN A 883 -22.42 -29.60 -1.59
C GLN A 883 -23.19 -29.78 -0.27
N THR A 884 -22.50 -29.99 0.84
CA THR A 884 -23.10 -30.02 2.18
C THR A 884 -23.11 -28.61 2.75
N ALA A 885 -24.28 -28.11 3.16
CA ALA A 885 -24.41 -26.83 3.85
C ALA A 885 -23.55 -26.82 5.13
N GLY A 886 -22.78 -25.76 5.35
CA GLY A 886 -21.82 -25.71 6.45
C GLY A 886 -20.40 -26.20 6.11
N GLN A 887 -20.19 -26.69 4.89
CA GLN A 887 -18.88 -27.18 4.41
C GLN A 887 -18.38 -26.41 3.19
N GLU A 888 -18.63 -25.11 3.16
CA GLU A 888 -18.17 -24.24 2.09
C GLU A 888 -16.65 -24.31 1.93
N LEU A 889 -16.19 -24.32 0.67
CA LEU A 889 -14.76 -24.42 0.31
C LEU A 889 -14.33 -23.17 -0.45
N THR A 890 -13.27 -22.52 0.00
CA THR A 890 -12.68 -21.35 -0.67
C THR A 890 -11.46 -21.79 -1.46
N PHE A 891 -11.48 -21.53 -2.78
CA PHE A 891 -10.37 -21.75 -3.69
C PHE A 891 -9.62 -20.45 -3.89
N THR A 892 -8.30 -20.47 -3.72
CA THR A 892 -7.45 -19.28 -3.86
C THR A 892 -6.25 -19.58 -4.77
N ALA A 893 -6.02 -18.70 -5.74
CA ALA A 893 -4.79 -18.68 -6.52
C ALA A 893 -3.70 -17.95 -5.74
N VAL A 894 -2.61 -18.62 -5.41
CA VAL A 894 -1.52 -18.06 -4.60
C VAL A 894 -0.23 -17.93 -5.41
N PRO A 895 0.73 -17.08 -4.99
CA PRO A 895 2.03 -17.02 -5.63
C PRO A 895 2.72 -18.40 -5.66
N VAL A 896 3.50 -18.65 -6.70
CA VAL A 896 4.23 -19.92 -6.80
C VAL A 896 5.28 -20.01 -5.68
N GLY A 897 5.31 -21.15 -4.98
CA GLY A 897 6.23 -21.42 -3.88
C GLY A 897 5.67 -21.08 -2.49
N THR A 898 4.42 -20.62 -2.39
CA THR A 898 3.78 -20.27 -1.11
C THR A 898 2.69 -21.27 -0.70
N ALA A 899 2.29 -22.17 -1.59
CA ALA A 899 1.06 -22.94 -1.39
C ALA A 899 1.15 -24.00 -0.29
N VAL A 900 2.32 -24.57 -0.01
CA VAL A 900 2.50 -25.52 1.11
C VAL A 900 2.12 -24.84 2.42
N ARG A 901 2.79 -23.71 2.72
CA ARG A 901 2.50 -22.86 3.88
C ARG A 901 1.03 -22.52 4.00
N MET A 902 0.46 -22.08 2.89
CA MET A 902 -0.89 -21.56 2.87
C MET A 902 -1.98 -22.64 2.88
N ALA A 903 -1.65 -23.89 2.53
CA ALA A 903 -2.64 -24.95 2.36
C ALA A 903 -2.60 -26.00 3.47
N VAL A 904 -1.41 -26.49 3.84
CA VAL A 904 -1.29 -27.77 4.57
C VAL A 904 -0.25 -27.79 5.69
N ASP A 905 0.62 -26.80 5.81
CA ASP A 905 1.71 -26.73 6.79
C ASP A 905 1.99 -25.25 7.14
N ARG A 906 1.19 -24.67 8.03
CA ARG A 906 1.07 -23.21 8.27
C ARG A 906 2.34 -22.55 8.80
N ASP A 907 3.18 -23.28 9.53
CA ASP A 907 4.43 -22.79 10.11
C ASP A 907 5.70 -23.30 9.41
N ASN A 908 5.54 -24.14 8.39
CA ASN A 908 6.60 -24.74 7.55
C ASN A 908 7.60 -25.61 8.33
N ASP A 909 7.14 -26.35 9.33
CA ASP A 909 8.01 -27.20 10.15
C ASP A 909 8.15 -28.65 9.62
N LEU A 910 7.45 -28.97 8.52
CA LEU A 910 7.33 -30.28 7.85
C LEU A 910 6.31 -31.25 8.45
N VAL A 911 5.52 -30.82 9.42
CA VAL A 911 4.34 -31.53 9.94
C VAL A 911 3.09 -30.87 9.34
N LEU A 912 2.13 -31.68 8.89
CA LEU A 912 0.91 -31.11 8.29
C LEU A 912 -0.06 -30.65 9.37
N ASP A 913 -0.80 -29.56 9.12
CA ASP A 913 -1.65 -28.84 10.10
C ASP A 913 -2.54 -29.77 10.96
N GLN A 914 -3.10 -30.85 10.39
CA GLN A 914 -4.01 -31.76 11.11
C GLN A 914 -3.30 -32.82 11.96
N ASN A 915 -1.99 -32.98 11.76
CA ASN A 915 -1.16 -33.89 12.54
C ASN A 915 -0.19 -33.13 13.46
N ASP A 916 -0.27 -31.80 13.44
CA ASP A 916 0.59 -30.90 14.18
C ASP A 916 -0.06 -30.49 15.51
N ASN A 917 0.65 -30.72 16.61
CA ASN A 917 0.22 -30.28 17.95
C ASN A 917 0.55 -28.79 18.21
N CYS A 918 1.24 -28.12 17.29
CA CYS A 918 1.45 -26.67 17.25
C CYS A 918 1.35 -26.06 15.84
N PRO A 919 0.17 -26.05 15.19
CA PRO A 919 0.00 -25.61 13.79
C PRO A 919 0.39 -24.15 13.47
N SER A 920 0.85 -23.36 14.44
CA SER A 920 1.32 -22.00 14.23
C SER A 920 2.74 -21.75 14.77
N ILE A 921 3.42 -22.77 15.29
CA ILE A 921 4.75 -22.62 15.89
C ILE A 921 5.59 -23.87 15.62
N ALA A 922 6.62 -23.68 14.80
CA ALA A 922 7.41 -24.78 14.28
C ALA A 922 8.02 -25.64 15.39
N ASN A 923 7.65 -26.92 15.41
CA ASN A 923 8.07 -27.92 16.39
C ASN A 923 8.06 -29.35 15.81
N ASN A 924 8.88 -29.58 14.79
CA ASN A 924 8.94 -30.85 14.05
C ASN A 924 9.14 -32.12 14.92
N ASP A 925 9.62 -31.98 16.16
CA ASP A 925 9.73 -33.11 17.10
C ASP A 925 8.41 -33.48 17.80
N GLN A 926 7.39 -32.63 17.71
CA GLN A 926 6.03 -32.79 18.22
C GLN A 926 6.03 -33.19 19.70
N ALA A 927 6.94 -32.60 20.48
CA ALA A 927 7.04 -32.83 21.92
C ALA A 927 5.75 -32.36 22.62
N ASP A 928 5.22 -33.20 23.51
CA ASP A 928 4.03 -32.98 24.32
C ASP A 928 4.26 -33.75 25.64
N ALA A 929 4.80 -33.04 26.64
CA ALA A 929 5.29 -33.66 27.86
C ALA A 929 4.16 -34.03 28.84
N ASP A 930 3.03 -33.32 28.80
CA ASP A 930 1.89 -33.51 29.70
C ASP A 930 0.76 -34.34 29.08
N GLY A 931 0.78 -34.53 27.75
CA GLY A 931 -0.12 -35.39 26.99
C GLY A 931 -1.49 -34.76 26.74
N ASP A 932 -1.60 -33.44 26.76
CA ASP A 932 -2.86 -32.72 26.53
C ASP A 932 -3.22 -32.58 25.03
N GLY A 933 -2.27 -32.91 24.14
CA GLY A 933 -2.42 -32.84 22.68
C GLY A 933 -1.99 -31.51 22.07
N THR A 934 -1.56 -30.54 22.88
CA THR A 934 -0.88 -29.29 22.51
C THR A 934 0.62 -29.51 22.67
N GLY A 935 1.43 -28.99 21.74
CA GLY A 935 2.88 -29.17 21.83
C GLY A 935 3.52 -28.27 22.90
N ASP A 936 4.63 -28.74 23.48
CA ASP A 936 5.46 -28.00 24.46
C ASP A 936 5.96 -26.65 23.90
N ALA A 937 5.95 -26.48 22.57
CA ALA A 937 6.38 -25.26 21.88
C ALA A 937 5.30 -24.17 21.81
N CYS A 938 4.03 -24.54 21.94
CA CYS A 938 2.93 -23.60 21.90
C CYS A 938 2.77 -22.84 23.20
N PRO A 939 2.34 -21.57 23.16
CA PRO A 939 1.75 -20.92 24.32
C PRO A 939 0.57 -21.77 24.79
N SER A 940 0.60 -22.23 26.03
CA SER A 940 -0.55 -22.88 26.64
C SER A 940 -1.59 -21.81 27.00
N ASP A 941 -2.76 -21.83 26.39
CA ASP A 941 -3.86 -20.94 26.78
C ASP A 941 -4.40 -21.36 28.15
N CYS A 942 -3.81 -20.85 29.24
CA CYS A 942 -4.32 -21.06 30.59
C CYS A 942 -5.50 -20.14 30.87
N ILE A 943 -6.66 -20.48 30.33
CA ILE A 943 -7.87 -19.66 30.42
C ILE A 943 -8.36 -19.48 31.87
N ALA A 944 -7.94 -20.36 32.78
CA ALA A 944 -8.25 -20.29 34.21
C ALA A 944 -7.15 -19.65 35.08
N ASP A 945 -6.05 -19.16 34.50
CA ASP A 945 -5.05 -18.32 35.20
C ASP A 945 -5.53 -16.86 35.19
N PHE A 946 -6.39 -16.52 36.16
CA PHE A 946 -7.08 -15.24 36.22
C PHE A 946 -6.21 -14.11 36.74
N ASP A 947 -5.21 -14.42 37.58
CA ASP A 947 -4.27 -13.42 38.09
C ASP A 947 -2.93 -13.38 37.34
N ASN A 948 -2.73 -14.31 36.41
CA ASN A 948 -1.66 -14.37 35.42
C ASN A 948 -0.29 -14.45 36.07
N ASP A 949 -0.18 -15.27 37.12
CA ASP A 949 1.07 -15.50 37.83
C ASP A 949 1.84 -16.75 37.33
N GLY A 950 1.28 -17.46 36.35
CA GLY A 950 1.90 -18.61 35.69
C GLY A 950 1.50 -19.96 36.25
N ASP A 951 0.59 -20.01 37.23
CA ASP A 951 -0.05 -21.24 37.68
C ASP A 951 -1.57 -21.06 37.88
N ILE A 952 -2.30 -22.17 38.01
CA ILE A 952 -3.75 -22.16 38.27
C ILE A 952 -3.97 -22.74 39.65
N ASP A 953 -4.20 -21.87 40.62
CA ASP A 953 -4.17 -22.23 42.03
C ASP A 953 -5.40 -21.75 42.82
N GLY A 954 -5.28 -21.77 44.14
CA GLY A 954 -6.37 -21.37 45.03
C GLY A 954 -6.82 -19.92 44.86
N VAL A 955 -6.01 -19.04 44.29
CA VAL A 955 -6.36 -17.65 43.97
C VAL A 955 -7.33 -17.61 42.79
N ASP A 956 -7.04 -18.34 41.72
CA ASP A 956 -7.94 -18.46 40.56
C ASP A 956 -9.25 -19.12 40.92
N ALA A 957 -9.18 -20.18 41.74
CA ALA A 957 -10.38 -20.87 42.20
C ALA A 957 -11.28 -19.96 43.04
N ALA A 958 -10.70 -18.98 43.74
CA ALA A 958 -11.46 -17.98 44.48
C ALA A 958 -12.16 -16.99 43.54
N THR A 959 -11.49 -16.59 42.45
CA THR A 959 -12.07 -15.76 41.38
C THR A 959 -13.21 -16.51 40.68
N PHE A 960 -12.99 -17.75 40.23
CA PHE A 960 -14.03 -18.60 39.64
C PHE A 960 -15.25 -18.76 40.56
N SER A 961 -14.99 -19.07 41.84
CA SER A 961 -16.05 -19.29 42.82
C SER A 961 -16.86 -18.03 43.12
N ALA A 962 -16.31 -16.83 42.89
CA ALA A 962 -17.03 -15.58 43.08
C ALA A 962 -18.09 -15.37 41.99
N ASP A 963 -17.83 -15.89 40.79
CA ASP A 963 -18.74 -15.80 39.64
C ASP A 963 -19.74 -16.94 39.59
N PHE A 964 -19.43 -18.09 40.19
CA PHE A 964 -20.27 -19.28 40.13
C PHE A 964 -21.71 -19.05 40.63
N GLY A 965 -22.68 -19.28 39.75
CA GLY A 965 -24.11 -19.08 39.96
C GLY A 965 -24.61 -17.68 39.60
N VAL A 966 -23.77 -16.80 39.07
CA VAL A 966 -24.20 -15.53 38.45
C VAL A 966 -24.90 -15.86 37.13
N THR A 967 -26.09 -15.28 36.90
CA THR A 967 -26.89 -15.53 35.67
C THR A 967 -27.15 -14.26 34.86
N SER A 968 -26.30 -13.25 35.04
CA SER A 968 -26.46 -11.92 34.44
C SER A 968 -25.15 -11.39 33.86
N CYS A 969 -24.28 -12.30 33.40
CA CYS A 969 -22.99 -11.98 32.81
C CYS A 969 -23.14 -11.12 31.53
N LEU A 970 -24.35 -11.06 30.97
CA LEU A 970 -24.70 -10.34 29.73
C LEU A 970 -25.24 -8.91 29.91
N THR A 971 -25.56 -8.45 31.13
CA THR A 971 -26.25 -7.15 31.34
C THR A 971 -25.54 -6.25 32.34
N GLY A 972 -24.21 -6.20 32.29
CA GLY A 972 -23.39 -5.27 33.07
C GLY A 972 -22.78 -5.83 34.36
N THR A 973 -22.87 -7.14 34.57
CA THR A 973 -21.99 -7.86 35.53
C THR A 973 -21.00 -8.63 34.69
N ILE A 974 -19.70 -8.47 34.92
CA ILE A 974 -18.68 -9.19 34.16
C ILE A 974 -18.32 -10.45 34.97
N CYS A 975 -18.25 -11.60 34.30
CA CYS A 975 -17.96 -12.89 34.89
C CYS A 975 -16.75 -13.49 34.15
N GLU A 976 -15.61 -13.63 34.82
CA GLU A 976 -14.44 -14.33 34.27
C GLU A 976 -14.72 -15.84 34.13
N GLY A 977 -15.54 -16.38 35.03
CA GLY A 977 -15.89 -17.79 35.06
C GLY A 977 -16.88 -18.24 33.97
N ASP A 978 -17.45 -17.35 33.15
CA ASP A 978 -18.37 -17.72 32.05
C ASP A 978 -17.52 -18.17 30.84
N PHE A 979 -17.08 -19.44 30.86
CA PHE A 979 -16.18 -19.99 29.86
C PHE A 979 -16.88 -20.25 28.53
N ASP A 980 -18.14 -20.67 28.54
CA ASP A 980 -18.90 -21.00 27.33
C ASP A 980 -19.78 -19.86 26.75
N LEU A 981 -19.80 -18.71 27.42
CA LEU A 981 -20.43 -17.46 27.00
C LEU A 981 -21.96 -17.49 26.91
N ASP A 982 -22.63 -18.43 27.59
CA ASP A 982 -24.08 -18.53 27.56
C ASP A 982 -24.79 -17.47 28.44
N GLY A 983 -24.02 -16.77 29.27
CA GLY A 983 -24.48 -15.66 30.10
C GLY A 983 -24.72 -15.99 31.57
N ASP A 984 -24.41 -17.22 31.98
CA ASP A 984 -24.28 -17.60 33.37
C ASP A 984 -22.94 -18.29 33.67
N VAL A 985 -22.64 -18.53 34.95
CA VAL A 985 -21.49 -19.33 35.36
C VAL A 985 -22.01 -20.54 36.11
N ASP A 986 -21.91 -21.71 35.50
CA ASP A 986 -22.56 -22.92 35.99
C ASP A 986 -21.66 -24.16 35.99
N GLY A 987 -22.28 -25.33 36.07
CA GLY A 987 -21.57 -26.60 36.13
C GLY A 987 -20.73 -26.92 34.89
N VAL A 988 -21.05 -26.33 33.73
CA VAL A 988 -20.26 -26.46 32.50
C VAL A 988 -18.92 -25.75 32.67
N ASP A 989 -18.95 -24.51 33.15
CA ASP A 989 -17.74 -23.73 33.40
C ASP A 989 -16.88 -24.33 34.51
N SER A 990 -17.53 -24.87 35.55
CA SER A 990 -16.83 -25.54 36.65
C SER A 990 -16.03 -26.75 36.16
N ALA A 991 -16.52 -27.44 35.14
CA ALA A 991 -15.81 -28.57 34.54
C ALA A 991 -14.57 -28.10 33.76
N ALA A 992 -14.64 -26.97 33.06
CA ALA A 992 -13.51 -26.37 32.38
C ALA A 992 -12.45 -25.88 33.39
N PHE A 993 -12.85 -25.13 34.42
CA PHE A 993 -11.94 -24.70 35.49
C PHE A 993 -11.20 -25.88 36.13
N ALA A 994 -11.94 -26.95 36.48
CA ALA A 994 -11.39 -28.11 37.17
C ALA A 994 -10.43 -28.92 36.30
N ALA A 995 -10.49 -28.80 34.98
CA ALA A 995 -9.56 -29.47 34.07
C ALA A 995 -8.16 -28.84 34.13
N GLU A 996 -8.07 -27.55 34.42
CA GLU A 996 -6.80 -26.81 34.45
C GLU A 996 -6.25 -26.58 35.86
N PHE A 997 -7.08 -26.74 36.90
CA PHE A 997 -6.66 -26.49 38.28
C PHE A 997 -5.43 -27.33 38.70
N GLY A 998 -4.37 -26.64 39.12
CA GLY A 998 -3.08 -27.20 39.51
C GLY A 998 -2.02 -27.24 38.41
N ARG A 999 -2.31 -26.68 37.22
CA ARG A 999 -1.29 -26.37 36.19
C ARG A 999 -0.30 -25.34 36.72
N SER A 1000 0.93 -25.39 36.21
CA SER A 1000 2.05 -24.52 36.65
C SER A 1000 2.98 -24.12 35.50
N ASP A 1001 2.47 -24.29 34.29
CA ASP A 1001 3.13 -24.14 33.00
C ASP A 1001 2.48 -23.00 32.21
N CYS A 1002 1.69 -22.15 32.87
CA CYS A 1002 0.96 -21.09 32.22
C CYS A 1002 1.92 -19.98 31.75
N PRO A 1003 1.68 -19.39 30.57
CA PRO A 1003 2.54 -18.35 30.06
C PRO A 1003 2.32 -17.10 30.90
N ILE A 1004 3.37 -16.61 31.54
CA ILE A 1004 3.34 -15.35 32.28
C ILE A 1004 3.31 -14.22 31.23
N HIS A 1005 2.11 -13.73 30.90
CA HIS A 1005 1.88 -12.69 29.89
C HIS A 1005 2.09 -11.26 30.42
#